data_AF-A0A1M6IMT7-F1
#
_entry.id   AF-A0A1M6IMT7-F1
#
_cell.length_a   1.000
_cell.length_b   1.000
_cell.length_c   1.000
_cell.angle_alpha   90.00
_cell.angle_beta   90.00
_cell.angle_gamma   90.00
#
_symmetry.space_group_name_H-M   'P 1'
#
loop_
_entity.id
_entity.type
_entity.pdbx_description
1 polymer ?
#
loop_
_entity_poly.entity_id
_entity_poly.type
_entity_poly.pdbx_seq_one_letter_code
_entity_poly.pdbx_strand_id
1 'polypeptide(L)'
;MKVRIGIDVGGTFTDAAVINNETFELIGTLKVPTTHSAVNGVAKGIIDVLEGVMEKFNIAPEDVSFIAHGTTQATNALLEGDVVKVGVLSMGSGMEGMKTKSDTEMGNIELAPGKFLKTENYHVQFKDGEKESEEAVRALMNSAAKSIVAAEAFSVDHPENESLVQEKCAEMNVPCTATHEISKLYGLKIRTRTAVINASILPKMLDTANMTDSSVKNAGIESPLMIMRCDGGVMSVDEVRKRPILTVLSGPAAGVAGALMYEKLTDGIFLEVGGTSTDISAVKDGKVMIQYAEIGGHKTYLNSLDVRTVGIGGGSMIQISNGKASNVGPRSAHIAGLPYEVYASSEDIVDPILETIVPIEGDPAYAYIKCSNGKKFSLTLAGAANIAGYVHEEDYAYGNVEAAKKAYEPLAKNMNLTVEQVAEKVLEMAANKNGEVVKALIKDYNLDPRTTVLIGGGGGCAAVVPSLGKHMDMKHKLAKNAPVISTIGVALAMVRDVVERTIPNPTEEDIIKTRKEAEEAVLKAGAAPGTVEVQVEVDSQRNIVRAIAVGTTEFRAKDLMQKELTQKEILEVVAHNLETTSDKLKIEGETDYMYAISHECVSKKLFGFIKKKNKAVRIIDNEGVIRLQKNNALCLQATVGNFDASLRSLMEEVVVYGDGGTEMPNIYIICGKRLIDLSGLQSVDQIVSLAKVEINGLSSHEPIILVVSKRMEG
;
A
#
# COMPACT_ATOMS: atom_id res chain seq x y z
N MET A 1 -17.93 5.37 24.35
CA MET A 1 -18.15 4.64 23.07
C MET A 1 -16.77 4.35 22.53
N LYS A 2 -16.41 3.09 22.23
CA LYS A 2 -15.05 2.80 21.79
C LYS A 2 -14.77 3.35 20.40
N VAL A 3 -13.59 3.94 20.21
CA VAL A 3 -13.16 4.57 18.95
C VAL A 3 -11.76 4.12 18.54
N ARG A 4 -11.49 4.28 17.24
CA ARG A 4 -10.17 4.17 16.63
C ARG A 4 -9.76 5.54 16.10
N ILE A 5 -8.52 5.94 16.32
CA ILE A 5 -8.00 7.23 15.86
C ILE A 5 -6.85 6.96 14.90
N GLY A 6 -7.02 7.42 13.66
CA GLY A 6 -5.95 7.45 12.66
C GLY A 6 -5.44 8.87 12.52
N ILE A 7 -4.12 9.04 12.48
CA ILE A 7 -3.48 10.34 12.32
C ILE A 7 -2.54 10.29 11.11
N ASP A 8 -2.67 11.20 10.16
CA ASP A 8 -1.78 11.29 9.00
C ASP A 8 -0.97 12.59 9.08
N VAL A 9 0.35 12.45 9.24
CA VAL A 9 1.26 13.58 9.35
C VAL A 9 1.86 13.88 7.98
N GLY A 10 1.24 14.84 7.27
CA GLY A 10 1.71 15.33 5.99
C GLY A 10 2.72 16.48 6.10
N GLY A 11 3.16 16.97 4.94
CA GLY A 11 4.09 18.10 4.85
C GLY A 11 3.51 19.45 5.31
N THR A 12 2.21 19.67 5.13
CA THR A 12 1.56 20.96 5.43
C THR A 12 0.55 20.85 6.57
N PHE A 13 -0.20 19.75 6.61
CA PHE A 13 -1.22 19.51 7.61
C PHE A 13 -1.04 18.14 8.26
N THR A 14 -1.49 18.07 9.52
CA THR A 14 -1.73 16.84 10.25
C THR A 14 -3.23 16.61 10.32
N ASP A 15 -3.67 15.48 9.80
CA ASP A 15 -5.08 15.07 9.71
C ASP A 15 -5.37 13.99 10.75
N ALA A 16 -6.54 14.04 11.37
CA ALA A 16 -7.04 12.96 12.22
C ALA A 16 -8.45 12.54 11.81
N ALA A 17 -8.68 11.22 11.85
CA ALA A 17 -9.98 10.60 11.62
C ALA A 17 -10.37 9.75 12.84
N VAL A 18 -11.58 9.97 13.34
CA VAL A 18 -12.17 9.19 14.42
C VAL A 18 -13.16 8.21 13.82
N ILE A 19 -12.93 6.92 14.05
CA ILE A 19 -13.75 5.82 13.55
C ILE A 19 -14.45 5.13 14.73
N ASN A 20 -15.72 4.80 14.57
CA ASN A 20 -16.43 3.96 15.53
C ASN A 20 -15.85 2.53 15.51
N ASN A 21 -15.47 1.99 16.68
CA ASN A 21 -14.77 0.71 16.74
C ASN A 21 -15.62 -0.51 16.31
N GLU A 22 -16.95 -0.41 16.40
CA GLU A 22 -17.88 -1.49 16.08
C GLU A 22 -18.32 -1.43 14.62
N THR A 23 -18.73 -0.25 14.14
CA THR A 23 -19.29 -0.09 12.79
C THR A 23 -18.22 0.18 11.73
N PHE A 24 -17.02 0.61 12.14
CA PHE A 24 -15.97 1.14 11.28
C PHE A 24 -16.37 2.37 10.44
N GLU A 25 -17.43 3.06 10.85
CA GLU A 25 -17.86 4.30 10.21
C GLU A 25 -17.15 5.53 10.78
N LEU A 26 -16.94 6.53 9.91
CA LEU A 26 -16.34 7.80 10.27
C LEU A 26 -17.28 8.59 11.20
N ILE A 27 -16.80 8.93 12.39
CA ILE A 27 -17.47 9.84 13.32
C ILE A 27 -17.18 11.29 12.95
N GLY A 28 -15.92 11.57 12.60
CA GLY A 28 -15.51 12.88 12.12
C GLY A 28 -14.01 13.04 12.01
N THR A 29 -13.60 14.23 11.58
CA THR A 29 -12.20 14.58 11.35
C THR A 29 -11.81 15.92 11.96
N LEU A 30 -10.50 16.10 12.10
CA LEU A 30 -9.88 17.37 12.42
C LEU A 30 -8.59 17.51 11.63
N LYS A 31 -8.27 18.75 11.24
CA LYS A 31 -7.05 19.11 10.52
C LYS A 31 -6.37 20.26 11.24
N VAL A 32 -5.08 20.13 11.49
CA VAL A 32 -4.23 21.18 12.08
C VAL A 32 -2.97 21.38 11.23
N PRO A 33 -2.30 22.54 11.30
CA PRO A 33 -1.01 22.73 10.61
C PRO A 33 0.07 21.79 11.14
N THR A 34 0.92 21.25 10.26
CA THR A 34 2.07 20.42 10.68
C THR A 34 3.14 21.27 11.37
N THR A 35 3.72 20.76 12.45
CA THR A 35 4.63 21.50 13.34
C THR A 35 6.12 21.17 13.11
N HIS A 36 6.60 21.10 11.86
CA HIS A 36 7.98 20.70 11.53
C HIS A 36 9.07 21.46 12.32
N SER A 37 8.84 22.73 12.62
CA SER A 37 9.81 23.61 13.28
C SER A 37 9.55 23.82 14.77
N ALA A 38 8.59 23.12 15.38
CA ALA A 38 8.36 23.22 16.82
C ALA A 38 9.51 22.55 17.59
N VAL A 39 9.71 22.96 18.86
CA VAL A 39 10.69 22.31 19.76
C VAL A 39 10.45 20.80 19.86
N ASN A 40 9.17 20.40 19.83
CA ASN A 40 8.76 19.00 19.84
C ASN A 40 8.50 18.41 18.44
N GLY A 41 8.95 19.08 17.38
CA GLY A 41 8.75 18.66 15.99
C GLY A 41 7.31 18.32 15.64
N VAL A 42 7.13 17.30 14.80
CA VAL A 42 5.80 16.80 14.39
C VAL A 42 4.97 16.22 15.53
N ALA A 43 5.58 15.80 16.64
CA ALA A 43 4.86 15.23 17.78
C ALA A 43 3.87 16.25 18.37
N LYS A 44 4.20 17.56 18.36
CA LYS A 44 3.27 18.61 18.79
C LYS A 44 1.98 18.60 17.96
N GLY A 45 2.07 18.57 16.64
CA GLY A 45 0.90 18.55 15.77
C GLY A 45 0.04 17.29 15.94
N ILE A 46 0.67 16.15 16.24
CA ILE A 46 -0.04 14.91 16.59
C ILE A 46 -0.83 15.09 17.90
N ILE A 47 -0.26 15.76 18.91
CA ILE A 47 -0.94 16.05 20.18
C ILE A 47 -2.08 17.03 19.97
N ASP A 48 -1.81 18.16 19.30
CA ASP A 48 -2.82 19.21 19.06
C ASP A 48 -4.05 18.63 18.34
N VAL A 49 -3.83 17.76 17.35
CA VAL A 49 -4.95 17.13 16.63
C VAL A 49 -5.66 16.08 17.49
N LEU A 50 -4.92 15.31 18.31
CA LEU A 50 -5.47 14.29 19.18
C LEU A 50 -6.36 14.91 20.28
N GLU A 51 -5.83 15.89 21.02
CA GLU A 51 -6.59 16.64 22.02
C GLU A 51 -7.81 17.31 21.39
N GLY A 52 -7.63 17.91 20.20
CA GLY A 52 -8.70 18.55 19.47
C GLY A 52 -9.82 17.60 19.04
N VAL A 53 -9.51 16.38 18.57
CA VAL A 53 -10.57 15.39 18.24
C VAL A 53 -11.24 14.86 19.49
N MET A 54 -10.48 14.64 20.58
CA MET A 54 -11.03 14.16 21.83
C MET A 54 -12.01 15.16 22.44
N GLU A 55 -11.66 16.45 22.45
CA GLU A 55 -12.54 17.53 22.89
C GLU A 55 -13.75 17.68 21.97
N LYS A 56 -13.53 17.81 20.65
CA LYS A 56 -14.59 18.06 19.66
C LYS A 56 -15.65 16.96 19.62
N PHE A 57 -15.26 15.70 19.83
CA PHE A 57 -16.15 14.54 19.75
C PHE A 57 -16.46 13.92 21.11
N ASN A 58 -16.05 14.57 22.21
CA ASN A 58 -16.30 14.13 23.59
C ASN A 58 -15.85 12.67 23.85
N ILE A 59 -14.60 12.38 23.49
CA ILE A 59 -13.97 11.06 23.61
C ILE A 59 -13.07 11.07 24.85
N ALA A 60 -13.34 10.18 25.80
CA ALA A 60 -12.45 9.97 26.94
C ALA A 60 -11.20 9.16 26.52
N PRO A 61 -10.02 9.34 27.16
CA PRO A 61 -8.82 8.56 26.82
C PRO A 61 -9.05 7.04 26.84
N GLU A 62 -9.83 6.55 27.80
CA GLU A 62 -10.21 5.15 27.93
C GLU A 62 -11.14 4.64 26.82
N ASP A 63 -11.78 5.53 26.05
CA ASP A 63 -12.60 5.15 24.90
C ASP A 63 -11.75 4.80 23.65
N VAL A 64 -10.45 5.15 23.64
CA VAL A 64 -9.56 4.90 22.49
C VAL A 64 -9.08 3.44 22.49
N SER A 65 -9.68 2.61 21.64
CA SER A 65 -9.33 1.19 21.44
C SER A 65 -8.11 0.98 20.55
N PHE A 66 -7.84 1.94 19.65
CA PHE A 66 -6.73 1.86 18.71
C PHE A 66 -6.30 3.26 18.31
N ILE A 67 -4.98 3.49 18.29
CA ILE A 67 -4.41 4.73 17.79
C ILE A 67 -3.21 4.40 16.91
N ALA A 68 -3.22 4.95 15.69
CA ALA A 68 -2.12 4.79 14.76
C ALA A 68 -1.80 6.12 14.08
N HIS A 69 -0.55 6.27 13.64
CA HIS A 69 -0.18 7.38 12.78
C HIS A 69 0.66 6.99 11.56
N GLY A 70 0.40 7.67 10.44
CA GLY A 70 1.26 7.74 9.26
C GLY A 70 2.22 8.91 9.35
N THR A 71 3.36 8.83 8.66
CA THR A 71 4.35 9.91 8.64
C THR A 71 5.22 9.88 7.39
N THR A 72 5.45 11.06 6.81
CA THR A 72 6.37 11.22 5.67
C THR A 72 7.81 11.48 6.11
N GLN A 73 8.12 11.47 7.42
CA GLN A 73 9.44 11.87 7.93
C GLN A 73 10.59 11.02 7.37
N ALA A 74 10.41 9.70 7.25
CA ALA A 74 11.43 8.82 6.67
C ALA A 74 11.67 9.11 5.18
N THR A 75 10.59 9.23 4.40
CA THR A 75 10.66 9.59 2.97
C THR A 75 11.35 10.94 2.78
N ASN A 76 10.98 11.96 3.56
CA ASN A 76 11.56 13.30 3.47
C ASN A 76 13.03 13.30 3.88
N ALA A 77 13.41 12.59 4.95
CA ALA A 77 14.81 12.47 5.37
C ALA A 77 15.69 11.90 4.25
N LEU A 78 15.21 10.87 3.55
CA LEU A 78 15.93 10.27 2.42
C LEU A 78 16.01 11.24 1.22
N LEU A 79 14.90 11.89 0.86
CA LEU A 79 14.85 12.82 -0.29
C LEU A 79 15.67 14.09 -0.07
N GLU A 80 15.68 14.62 1.15
CA GLU A 80 16.41 15.86 1.50
C GLU A 80 17.89 15.60 1.78
N GLY A 81 18.26 14.33 2.00
CA GLY A 81 19.58 13.90 2.45
C GLY A 81 19.84 14.18 3.92
N ASP A 82 18.79 14.36 4.72
CA ASP A 82 18.87 14.54 6.18
C ASP A 82 19.02 13.18 6.88
N VAL A 83 20.18 12.56 6.64
CA VAL A 83 20.55 11.24 7.12
C VAL A 83 21.91 11.29 7.80
N VAL A 84 22.14 10.38 8.76
CA VAL A 84 23.43 10.32 9.44
C VAL A 84 24.47 9.52 8.66
N LYS A 85 25.76 9.81 8.91
CA LYS A 85 26.85 8.95 8.43
C LYS A 85 26.77 7.59 9.12
N VAL A 86 26.86 6.51 8.34
CA VAL A 86 26.74 5.12 8.81
C VAL A 86 28.10 4.43 8.80
N GLY A 87 28.46 3.76 9.89
CA GLY A 87 29.60 2.86 9.94
C GLY A 87 29.16 1.44 9.56
N VAL A 88 29.89 0.75 8.70
CA VAL A 88 29.63 -0.64 8.30
C VAL A 88 30.73 -1.53 8.87
N LEU A 89 30.39 -2.28 9.90
CA LEU A 89 31.27 -3.28 10.51
C LEU A 89 31.07 -4.60 9.75
N SER A 90 32.09 -5.01 9.01
CA SER A 90 32.06 -6.21 8.15
C SER A 90 32.88 -7.34 8.77
N MET A 91 32.27 -8.49 9.00
CA MET A 91 32.90 -9.64 9.65
C MET A 91 33.12 -10.78 8.65
N GLY A 92 34.32 -11.36 8.67
CA GLY A 92 34.64 -12.56 7.87
C GLY A 92 36.14 -12.78 7.73
N SER A 93 36.56 -14.01 7.44
CA SER A 93 37.97 -14.40 7.33
C SER A 93 38.29 -15.10 6.01
N GLY A 94 39.57 -15.13 5.62
CA GLY A 94 40.02 -15.81 4.40
C GLY A 94 39.41 -15.27 3.09
N MET A 95 39.18 -16.16 2.12
CA MET A 95 38.58 -15.80 0.82
C MET A 95 37.13 -15.32 0.96
N GLU A 96 36.39 -15.86 1.93
CA GLU A 96 35.04 -15.39 2.25
C GLU A 96 35.09 -13.95 2.77
N GLY A 97 36.00 -13.64 3.70
CA GLY A 97 36.21 -12.30 4.23
C GLY A 97 36.55 -11.26 3.15
N MET A 98 37.31 -11.64 2.12
CA MET A 98 37.56 -10.76 0.96
C MET A 98 36.28 -10.45 0.20
N LYS A 99 35.41 -11.45 -0.02
CA LYS A 99 34.12 -11.25 -0.68
C LYS A 99 33.17 -10.45 0.20
N THR A 100 33.07 -10.76 1.49
CA THR A 100 32.29 -9.98 2.46
C THR A 100 32.70 -8.51 2.39
N LYS A 101 34.00 -8.23 2.51
CA LYS A 101 34.54 -6.87 2.42
C LYS A 101 34.14 -6.17 1.11
N SER A 102 34.21 -6.87 -0.01
CA SER A 102 33.80 -6.30 -1.31
C SER A 102 32.28 -6.07 -1.41
N ASP A 103 31.49 -6.97 -0.84
CA ASP A 103 30.03 -6.90 -0.87
C ASP A 103 29.47 -5.89 0.13
N THR A 104 30.22 -5.56 1.19
CA THR A 104 29.86 -4.56 2.20
C THR A 104 30.42 -3.17 1.91
N GLU A 105 31.33 -3.04 0.94
CA GLU A 105 31.86 -1.75 0.50
C GLU A 105 30.77 -0.94 -0.23
N MET A 106 30.03 -0.11 0.52
CA MET A 106 28.89 0.64 -0.02
C MET A 106 29.26 1.94 -0.74
N GLY A 107 30.35 2.60 -0.33
CA GLY A 107 30.67 3.95 -0.78
C GLY A 107 29.56 4.96 -0.45
N ASN A 108 29.53 6.08 -1.16
CA ASN A 108 28.43 7.02 -1.03
C ASN A 108 27.22 6.51 -1.82
N ILE A 109 26.06 6.40 -1.16
CA ILE A 109 24.80 6.01 -1.77
C ILE A 109 24.04 7.28 -2.13
N GLU A 110 23.68 7.45 -3.40
CA GLU A 110 22.84 8.59 -3.81
C GLU A 110 21.39 8.29 -3.41
N LEU A 111 20.77 9.16 -2.62
CA LEU A 111 19.38 8.99 -2.17
C LEU A 111 18.39 9.76 -3.05
N ALA A 112 18.83 10.92 -3.53
CA ALA A 112 18.13 11.81 -4.44
C ALA A 112 19.17 12.61 -5.24
N PRO A 113 18.81 13.26 -6.36
CA PRO A 113 19.78 13.99 -7.19
C PRO A 113 20.67 14.95 -6.38
N GLY A 114 21.98 14.64 -6.31
CA GLY A 114 22.95 15.44 -5.57
C GLY A 114 22.93 15.30 -4.04
N LYS A 115 22.15 14.36 -3.50
CA LYS A 115 22.03 14.07 -2.05
C LYS A 115 22.58 12.68 -1.76
N PHE A 116 23.60 12.62 -0.89
CA PHE A 116 24.35 11.39 -0.65
C PHE A 116 24.35 10.98 0.81
N LEU A 117 24.04 9.71 1.05
CA LEU A 117 24.34 9.01 2.28
C LEU A 117 25.81 8.60 2.29
N LYS A 118 26.52 8.90 3.37
CA LYS A 118 27.94 8.59 3.52
C LYS A 118 28.14 7.37 4.40
N THR A 119 29.05 6.48 4.00
CA THR A 119 29.44 5.31 4.79
C THR A 119 30.92 5.33 5.16
N GLU A 120 31.28 4.66 6.25
CA GLU A 120 32.66 4.28 6.59
C GLU A 120 32.70 2.77 6.84
N ASN A 121 33.65 2.04 6.24
CA ASN A 121 33.72 0.60 6.44
C ASN A 121 34.85 0.24 7.39
N TYR A 122 34.59 -0.69 8.31
CA TYR A 122 35.58 -1.30 9.18
C TYR A 122 35.47 -2.81 9.04
N HIS A 123 36.53 -3.45 8.52
CA HIS A 123 36.56 -4.90 8.35
C HIS A 123 37.34 -5.55 9.48
N VAL A 124 36.77 -6.59 10.08
CA VAL A 124 37.34 -7.28 11.22
C VAL A 124 37.26 -8.80 11.05
N GLN A 125 38.29 -9.47 11.56
CA GLN A 125 38.32 -10.92 11.69
C GLN A 125 38.17 -11.26 13.16
N PHE A 126 37.04 -11.87 13.52
CA PHE A 126 36.79 -12.27 14.90
C PHE A 126 37.66 -13.47 15.28
N LYS A 127 38.29 -13.37 16.45
CA LYS A 127 38.81 -14.53 17.18
C LYS A 127 37.84 -14.87 18.31
N ASP A 128 37.68 -13.93 19.25
CA ASP A 128 36.78 -14.03 20.40
C ASP A 128 35.55 -13.11 20.25
N GLY A 129 35.59 -12.17 19.30
CA GLY A 129 34.48 -11.32 18.87
C GLY A 129 34.22 -10.12 19.79
N GLU A 130 34.33 -10.29 21.10
CA GLU A 130 33.94 -9.27 22.07
C GLU A 130 34.81 -8.01 22.00
N LYS A 131 36.13 -8.18 22.14
CA LYS A 131 37.10 -7.07 22.11
C LYS A 131 37.16 -6.43 20.73
N GLU A 132 37.14 -7.25 19.68
CA GLU A 132 37.16 -6.82 18.29
C GLU A 132 35.92 -5.98 17.95
N SER A 133 34.74 -6.37 18.45
CA SER A 133 33.50 -5.59 18.26
C SER A 133 33.59 -4.23 18.92
N GLU A 134 34.03 -4.17 20.18
CA GLU A 134 34.16 -2.91 20.91
C GLU A 134 35.16 -1.95 20.24
N GLU A 135 36.33 -2.46 19.83
CA GLU A 135 37.36 -1.67 19.13
C GLU A 135 36.84 -1.14 17.79
N ALA A 136 36.14 -1.99 17.02
CA ALA A 136 35.56 -1.61 15.73
C ALA A 136 34.46 -0.55 15.88
N VAL A 137 33.57 -0.70 16.87
CA VAL A 137 32.52 0.29 17.17
C VAL A 137 33.14 1.64 17.53
N ARG A 138 34.15 1.66 18.42
CA ARG A 138 34.88 2.89 18.78
C ARG A 138 35.56 3.53 17.57
N ALA A 139 36.19 2.73 16.71
CA ALA A 139 36.84 3.23 15.50
C ALA A 139 35.85 3.88 14.52
N LEU A 140 34.69 3.25 14.31
CA LEU A 140 33.63 3.81 13.46
C LEU A 140 33.04 5.09 14.06
N MET A 141 32.81 5.15 15.37
CA MET A 141 32.34 6.37 16.04
C MET A 141 33.37 7.52 15.92
N ASN A 142 34.67 7.21 16.03
CA ASN A 142 35.74 8.18 15.82
C ASN A 142 35.80 8.71 14.37
N SER A 143 35.27 7.96 13.40
CA SER A 143 35.10 8.39 12.00
C SER A 143 33.85 9.26 11.76
N ALA A 144 33.20 9.72 12.85
CA ALA A 144 31.96 10.48 12.88
C ALA A 144 30.71 9.72 12.38
N ALA A 145 30.74 8.38 12.37
CA ALA A 145 29.52 7.60 12.23
C ALA A 145 28.60 7.86 13.44
N LYS A 146 27.28 7.89 13.20
CA LYS A 146 26.26 8.03 14.26
C LYS A 146 25.35 6.82 14.39
N SER A 147 25.44 5.89 13.44
CA SER A 147 24.77 4.59 13.46
C SER A 147 25.71 3.56 12.86
N ILE A 148 25.56 2.29 13.27
CA ILE A 148 26.39 1.18 12.81
C ILE A 148 25.53 0.12 12.11
N VAL A 149 26.09 -0.53 11.10
CA VAL A 149 25.56 -1.75 10.48
C VAL A 149 26.53 -2.90 10.75
N ALA A 150 26.02 -4.00 11.28
CA ALA A 150 26.76 -5.24 11.45
C ALA A 150 26.43 -6.18 10.28
N ALA A 151 27.44 -6.57 9.51
CA ALA A 151 27.27 -7.34 8.27
C ALA A 151 28.21 -8.56 8.18
N GLU A 152 27.63 -9.75 8.06
CA GLU A 152 28.32 -11.02 7.79
C GLU A 152 27.60 -11.82 6.69
N ALA A 153 28.34 -12.58 5.87
CA ALA A 153 27.79 -13.25 4.69
C ALA A 153 26.68 -14.26 5.02
N PHE A 154 26.86 -15.07 6.06
CA PHE A 154 25.93 -16.14 6.45
C PHE A 154 25.13 -15.83 7.72
N SER A 155 24.99 -14.55 8.07
CA SER A 155 24.28 -14.12 9.28
C SER A 155 22.78 -14.47 9.32
N VAL A 156 22.18 -14.75 8.16
CA VAL A 156 20.79 -15.22 8.08
C VAL A 156 20.59 -16.63 8.63
N ASP A 157 21.67 -17.42 8.62
CA ASP A 157 21.73 -18.78 9.16
C ASP A 157 22.40 -18.79 10.54
N HIS A 158 23.43 -17.96 10.73
CA HIS A 158 24.28 -17.87 11.92
C HIS A 158 24.40 -16.41 12.40
N PRO A 159 23.39 -15.87 13.13
CA PRO A 159 23.30 -14.44 13.46
C PRO A 159 24.19 -14.00 14.62
N GLU A 160 24.96 -14.90 15.24
CA GLU A 160 25.58 -14.70 16.55
C GLU A 160 26.55 -13.52 16.56
N ASN A 161 27.38 -13.37 15.51
CA ASN A 161 28.35 -12.29 15.41
C ASN A 161 27.70 -10.93 15.19
N GLU A 162 26.68 -10.85 14.33
CA GLU A 162 25.91 -9.61 14.15
C GLU A 162 25.18 -9.21 15.44
N SER A 163 24.64 -10.20 16.16
CA SER A 163 23.96 -9.98 17.45
C SER A 163 24.93 -9.48 18.52
N LEU A 164 26.15 -10.02 18.57
CA LEU A 164 27.20 -9.55 19.49
C LEU A 164 27.57 -8.08 19.21
N VAL A 165 27.70 -7.68 17.95
CA VAL A 165 27.95 -6.27 17.59
C VAL A 165 26.78 -5.39 18.02
N GLN A 166 25.52 -5.83 17.85
CA GLN A 166 24.35 -5.09 18.32
C GLN A 166 24.37 -4.91 19.84
N GLU A 167 24.71 -5.95 20.61
CA GLU A 167 24.85 -5.88 22.06
C GLU A 167 25.89 -4.83 22.47
N LYS A 168 27.07 -4.83 21.86
CA LYS A 168 28.12 -3.84 22.15
C LYS A 168 27.74 -2.43 21.73
N CYS A 169 27.03 -2.27 20.62
CA CYS A 169 26.47 -0.97 20.26
C CYS A 169 25.46 -0.49 21.30
N ALA A 170 24.59 -1.38 21.82
CA ALA A 170 23.62 -1.05 22.86
C ALA A 170 24.29 -0.64 24.18
N GLU A 171 25.32 -1.38 24.64
CA GLU A 171 26.15 -1.01 25.80
C GLU A 171 26.75 0.39 25.66
N MET A 172 27.12 0.77 24.44
CA MET A 172 27.71 2.07 24.11
C MET A 172 26.70 3.15 23.70
N ASN A 173 25.40 2.84 23.75
CA ASN A 173 24.30 3.74 23.35
C ASN A 173 24.42 4.25 21.89
N VAL A 174 24.88 3.37 21.00
CA VAL A 174 25.01 3.61 19.56
C VAL A 174 23.91 2.87 18.81
N PRO A 175 23.10 3.54 17.97
CA PRO A 175 22.12 2.88 17.12
C PRO A 175 22.80 1.86 16.19
N CYS A 176 22.27 0.64 16.14
CA CYS A 176 22.85 -0.45 15.35
C CYS A 176 21.79 -1.24 14.59
N THR A 177 22.11 -1.62 13.36
CA THR A 177 21.28 -2.48 12.51
C THR A 177 22.07 -3.71 12.10
N ALA A 178 21.61 -4.91 12.47
CA ALA A 178 22.13 -6.16 11.93
C ALA A 178 21.49 -6.49 10.58
N THR A 179 22.25 -6.97 9.61
CA THR A 179 21.69 -7.25 8.28
C THR A 179 20.68 -8.39 8.28
N HIS A 180 20.82 -9.38 9.15
CA HIS A 180 19.89 -10.52 9.25
C HIS A 180 18.51 -10.14 9.83
N GLU A 181 18.41 -9.07 10.63
CA GLU A 181 17.14 -8.56 11.15
C GLU A 181 16.36 -7.76 10.09
N ILE A 182 17.07 -7.14 9.14
CA ILE A 182 16.45 -6.39 8.04
C ILE A 182 15.90 -7.31 6.96
N SER A 183 16.66 -8.35 6.59
CA SER A 183 16.22 -9.33 5.61
C SER A 183 16.90 -10.68 5.84
N LYS A 184 16.12 -11.76 5.73
CA LYS A 184 16.62 -13.14 5.83
C LYS A 184 16.94 -13.77 4.46
N LEU A 185 17.00 -12.97 3.40
CA LEU A 185 17.38 -13.40 2.06
C LEU A 185 18.90 -13.43 1.89
N TYR A 186 19.42 -14.30 1.02
CA TYR A 186 20.82 -14.22 0.60
C TYR A 186 21.11 -12.96 -0.23
N GLY A 187 22.39 -12.66 -0.44
CA GLY A 187 22.83 -11.47 -1.18
C GLY A 187 23.26 -10.34 -0.26
N LEU A 188 24.42 -10.53 0.38
CA LEU A 188 24.99 -9.61 1.37
C LEU A 188 25.02 -8.15 0.89
N LYS A 189 25.39 -7.91 -0.37
CA LYS A 189 25.45 -6.55 -0.93
C LYS A 189 24.12 -5.79 -0.87
N ILE A 190 23.00 -6.45 -1.18
CA ILE A 190 21.67 -5.82 -1.15
C ILE A 190 21.18 -5.72 0.30
N ARG A 191 21.43 -6.75 1.13
CA ARG A 191 21.13 -6.70 2.56
C ARG A 191 21.84 -5.54 3.27
N THR A 192 23.15 -5.45 3.12
CA THR A 192 23.97 -4.37 3.71
C THR A 192 23.51 -3.02 3.23
N ARG A 193 23.18 -2.86 1.95
CA ARG A 193 22.64 -1.59 1.44
C ARG A 193 21.32 -1.22 2.10
N THR A 194 20.40 -2.17 2.23
CA THR A 194 19.10 -1.96 2.87
C THR A 194 19.29 -1.60 4.36
N ALA A 195 20.20 -2.30 5.05
CA ALA A 195 20.56 -2.03 6.44
C ALA A 195 21.23 -0.66 6.63
N VAL A 196 22.08 -0.23 5.70
CA VAL A 196 22.72 1.09 5.72
C VAL A 196 21.68 2.20 5.56
N ILE A 197 20.74 2.06 4.62
CA ILE A 197 19.66 3.04 4.44
C ILE A 197 18.81 3.10 5.72
N ASN A 198 18.45 1.95 6.30
CA ASN A 198 17.71 1.87 7.56
C ASN A 198 18.44 2.57 8.73
N ALA A 199 19.72 2.23 8.93
CA ALA A 199 20.57 2.81 9.97
C ALA A 199 20.73 4.33 9.83
N SER A 200 20.70 4.85 8.60
CA SER A 200 20.90 6.27 8.33
C SER A 200 19.77 7.19 8.80
N ILE A 201 18.54 6.68 8.86
CA ILE A 201 17.37 7.41 9.34
C ILE A 201 17.01 7.07 10.79
N LEU A 202 17.62 6.00 11.33
CA LEU A 202 17.27 5.44 12.62
C LEU A 202 17.29 6.47 13.77
N PRO A 203 18.34 7.30 13.96
CA PRO A 203 18.34 8.27 15.06
C PRO A 203 17.17 9.25 15.00
N LYS A 204 16.91 9.85 13.84
CA LYS A 204 15.83 10.84 13.65
C LYS A 204 14.44 10.22 13.88
N MET A 205 14.26 8.99 13.43
CA MET A 205 12.99 8.28 13.57
C MET A 205 12.76 7.83 15.02
N LEU A 206 13.80 7.44 15.75
CA LEU A 206 13.73 7.11 17.18
C LEU A 206 13.25 8.30 18.01
N ASP A 207 13.82 9.48 17.79
CA ASP A 207 13.44 10.70 18.51
C ASP A 207 11.95 11.00 18.29
N THR A 208 11.51 10.99 17.03
CA THR A 208 10.12 11.25 16.65
C THR A 208 9.15 10.24 17.27
N ALA A 209 9.50 8.96 17.23
CA ALA A 209 8.64 7.89 17.73
C ALA A 209 8.54 7.92 19.27
N ASN A 210 9.65 8.15 19.97
CA ASN A 210 9.68 8.26 21.44
C ASN A 210 8.86 9.45 21.95
N MET A 211 8.97 10.60 21.28
CA MET A 211 8.23 11.81 21.65
C MET A 211 6.72 11.61 21.45
N THR A 212 6.33 10.97 20.36
CA THR A 212 4.92 10.72 20.06
C THR A 212 4.33 9.69 21.04
N ASP A 213 5.03 8.58 21.30
CA ASP A 213 4.61 7.54 22.26
C ASP A 213 4.44 8.10 23.68
N SER A 214 5.40 8.89 24.15
CA SER A 214 5.34 9.53 25.47
C SER A 214 4.14 10.47 25.58
N SER A 215 3.80 11.15 24.49
CA SER A 215 2.70 12.11 24.48
C SER A 215 1.33 11.42 24.50
N VAL A 216 1.17 10.32 23.77
CA VAL A 216 -0.04 9.49 23.81
C VAL A 216 -0.26 8.93 25.22
N LYS A 217 0.80 8.46 25.88
CA LYS A 217 0.76 8.02 27.29
C LYS A 217 0.38 9.14 28.25
N ASN A 218 0.94 10.34 28.06
CA ASN A 218 0.63 11.52 28.89
C ASN A 218 -0.82 11.99 28.72
N ALA A 219 -1.44 11.74 27.56
CA ALA A 219 -2.87 11.99 27.32
C ALA A 219 -3.80 10.97 28.01
N GLY A 220 -3.25 9.97 28.71
CA GLY A 220 -4.01 8.95 29.44
C GLY A 220 -4.55 7.82 28.56
N ILE A 221 -4.11 7.72 27.30
CA ILE A 221 -4.52 6.63 26.39
C ILE A 221 -3.71 5.38 26.71
N GLU A 222 -4.39 4.30 27.10
CA GLU A 222 -3.76 3.01 27.44
C GLU A 222 -3.37 2.20 26.21
N SER A 223 -4.06 2.41 25.08
CA SER A 223 -3.79 1.71 23.82
C SER A 223 -2.40 2.08 23.28
N PRO A 224 -1.58 1.09 22.88
CA PRO A 224 -0.24 1.37 22.36
C PRO A 224 -0.32 2.14 21.04
N LEU A 225 0.61 3.08 20.86
CA LEU A 225 0.75 3.80 19.60
C LEU A 225 1.28 2.88 18.50
N MET A 226 0.55 2.85 17.39
CA MET A 226 0.93 2.11 16.20
C MET A 226 1.41 3.06 15.08
N ILE A 227 2.31 2.57 14.23
CA ILE A 227 2.95 3.34 13.16
C ILE A 227 2.65 2.66 11.81
N MET A 228 2.16 3.43 10.85
CA MET A 228 1.86 2.94 9.50
C MET A 228 3.14 2.49 8.78
N ARG A 229 3.05 1.31 8.17
CA ARG A 229 4.08 0.70 7.33
C ARG A 229 3.83 1.00 5.85
N CYS A 230 4.86 0.80 5.04
CA CYS A 230 4.87 0.95 3.59
C CYS A 230 4.11 -0.15 2.84
N ASP A 231 3.61 -1.17 3.54
CA ASP A 231 2.88 -2.32 3.00
C ASP A 231 1.38 -2.35 3.39
N GLY A 232 0.88 -1.22 3.91
CA GLY A 232 -0.53 -1.02 4.30
C GLY A 232 -0.91 -1.60 5.66
N GLY A 233 0.06 -2.13 6.42
CA GLY A 233 -0.13 -2.53 7.81
C GLY A 233 0.39 -1.50 8.80
N VAL A 234 0.31 -1.84 10.08
CA VAL A 234 0.93 -1.07 11.16
C VAL A 234 1.91 -1.91 11.97
N MET A 235 2.83 -1.23 12.65
CA MET A 235 3.77 -1.82 13.60
C MET A 235 3.84 -1.00 14.88
N SER A 236 4.21 -1.65 15.98
CA SER A 236 4.52 -0.98 17.24
C SER A 236 5.71 -0.01 17.11
N VAL A 237 5.82 0.90 18.09
CA VAL A 237 7.00 1.77 18.25
C VAL A 237 8.28 0.93 18.40
N ASP A 238 8.25 -0.20 19.11
CA ASP A 238 9.42 -1.07 19.31
C ASP A 238 9.98 -1.64 18.00
N GLU A 239 9.10 -1.97 17.06
CA GLU A 239 9.53 -2.42 15.73
C GLU A 239 10.10 -1.29 14.87
N VAL A 240 9.60 -0.06 15.03
CA VAL A 240 10.19 1.15 14.41
C VAL A 240 11.62 1.39 14.91
N ARG A 241 11.95 0.99 16.15
CA ARG A 241 13.31 1.10 16.69
C ARG A 241 14.32 0.19 15.98
N LYS A 242 13.84 -0.81 15.23
CA LYS A 242 14.70 -1.74 14.47
C LYS A 242 14.66 -1.44 12.98
N ARG A 243 13.45 -1.24 12.44
CA ARG A 243 13.17 -1.19 11.00
C ARG A 243 12.41 0.09 10.60
N PRO A 244 12.88 1.30 10.95
CA PRO A 244 12.18 2.55 10.58
C PRO A 244 12.03 2.73 9.06
N ILE A 245 12.86 2.05 8.25
CA ILE A 245 12.75 2.03 6.79
C ILE A 245 11.38 1.54 6.30
N LEU A 246 10.66 0.73 7.10
CA LEU A 246 9.29 0.29 6.80
C LEU A 246 8.27 1.43 6.83
N THR A 247 8.63 2.64 7.28
CA THR A 247 7.70 3.80 7.29
C THR A 247 7.79 4.66 6.03
N VAL A 248 8.70 4.34 5.12
CA VAL A 248 8.86 5.03 3.81
C VAL A 248 7.60 4.81 2.98
N LEU A 249 7.02 5.85 2.36
CA LEU A 249 5.77 5.73 1.57
C LEU A 249 4.54 5.29 2.40
N SER A 250 4.52 5.60 3.71
CA SER A 250 3.37 5.26 4.57
C SER A 250 2.07 5.97 4.17
N GLY A 251 2.11 7.14 3.53
CA GLY A 251 0.94 7.87 3.04
C GLY A 251 0.13 7.07 2.00
N PRO A 252 0.72 6.75 0.83
CA PRO A 252 0.08 5.87 -0.16
C PRO A 252 -0.38 4.54 0.43
N ALA A 253 0.42 3.97 1.34
CA ALA A 253 0.05 2.74 2.02
C ALA A 253 -1.21 2.86 2.89
N ALA A 254 -1.37 4.00 3.55
CA ALA A 254 -2.57 4.31 4.31
C ALA A 254 -3.79 4.45 3.39
N GLY A 255 -3.66 5.15 2.26
CA GLY A 255 -4.73 5.28 1.26
C GLY A 255 -5.24 3.91 0.78
N VAL A 256 -4.32 3.00 0.46
CA VAL A 256 -4.68 1.64 0.02
C VAL A 256 -5.28 0.80 1.14
N ALA A 257 -4.80 0.94 2.39
CA ALA A 257 -5.43 0.33 3.54
C ALA A 257 -6.89 0.80 3.71
N GLY A 258 -7.14 2.10 3.47
CA GLY A 258 -8.49 2.67 3.43
C GLY A 258 -9.34 2.07 2.31
N ALA A 259 -8.79 1.93 1.09
CA ALA A 259 -9.50 1.28 -0.01
C ALA A 259 -9.83 -0.20 0.29
N LEU A 260 -8.91 -0.94 0.89
CA LEU A 260 -9.12 -2.34 1.22
C LEU A 260 -10.15 -2.50 2.35
N MET A 261 -10.05 -1.71 3.41
CA MET A 261 -10.81 -1.95 4.64
C MET A 261 -12.11 -1.13 4.73
N TYR A 262 -12.09 0.11 4.26
CA TYR A 262 -13.26 1.01 4.28
C TYR A 262 -14.13 0.83 3.03
N GLU A 263 -13.51 0.81 1.85
CA GLU A 263 -14.22 0.55 0.58
C GLU A 263 -14.47 -0.93 0.31
N LYS A 264 -13.95 -1.81 1.19
CA LYS A 264 -14.08 -3.28 1.11
C LYS A 264 -13.67 -3.81 -0.28
N LEU A 265 -12.60 -3.23 -0.84
CA LEU A 265 -12.13 -3.50 -2.20
C LEU A 265 -11.43 -4.86 -2.28
N THR A 266 -11.87 -5.71 -3.21
CA THR A 266 -11.26 -7.04 -3.43
C THR A 266 -10.34 -7.06 -4.64
N ASP A 267 -10.85 -6.67 -5.82
CA ASP A 267 -10.04 -6.46 -7.02
C ASP A 267 -10.25 -5.03 -7.53
N GLY A 268 -9.19 -4.26 -7.64
CA GLY A 268 -9.28 -2.89 -8.12
C GLY A 268 -7.95 -2.17 -8.21
N ILE A 269 -8.01 -0.99 -8.80
CA ILE A 269 -6.89 -0.06 -8.86
C ILE A 269 -7.26 1.14 -8.00
N PHE A 270 -6.45 1.44 -7.00
CA PHE A 270 -6.62 2.61 -6.16
C PHE A 270 -5.77 3.75 -6.70
N LEU A 271 -6.39 4.91 -6.87
CA LEU A 271 -5.77 6.14 -7.36
C LEU A 271 -5.89 7.20 -6.26
N GLU A 272 -4.81 7.44 -5.54
CA GLU A 272 -4.72 8.53 -4.58
C GLU A 272 -4.30 9.80 -5.31
N VAL A 273 -5.26 10.71 -5.52
CA VAL A 273 -5.09 11.89 -6.34
C VAL A 273 -4.96 13.12 -5.45
N GLY A 274 -3.77 13.72 -5.49
CA GLY A 274 -3.49 15.01 -4.85
C GLY A 274 -3.64 16.19 -5.83
N GLY A 275 -3.11 17.35 -5.42
CA GLY A 275 -3.02 18.54 -6.28
C GLY A 275 -1.89 18.49 -7.31
N THR A 276 -0.96 17.54 -7.20
CA THR A 276 0.29 17.50 -7.96
C THR A 276 0.48 16.23 -8.76
N SER A 277 0.09 15.10 -8.17
CA SER A 277 0.37 13.76 -8.63
C SER A 277 -0.78 12.82 -8.28
N THR A 278 -0.73 11.64 -8.91
CA THR A 278 -1.60 10.50 -8.62
C THR A 278 -0.70 9.32 -8.28
N ASP A 279 -0.89 8.75 -7.09
CA ASP A 279 -0.25 7.50 -6.69
C ASP A 279 -1.20 6.34 -7.02
N ILE A 280 -0.76 5.43 -7.89
CA ILE A 280 -1.59 4.35 -8.43
C ILE A 280 -1.09 3.00 -7.90
N SER A 281 -1.99 2.20 -7.35
CA SER A 281 -1.67 0.89 -6.76
C SER A 281 -2.75 -0.15 -7.07
N ALA A 282 -2.41 -1.43 -6.93
CA ALA A 282 -3.31 -2.54 -7.21
C ALA A 282 -3.70 -3.31 -5.94
N VAL A 283 -4.97 -3.67 -5.87
CA VAL A 283 -5.52 -4.64 -4.92
C VAL A 283 -6.06 -5.82 -5.72
N LYS A 284 -5.67 -7.04 -5.32
CA LYS A 284 -6.10 -8.30 -5.94
C LYS A 284 -6.42 -9.32 -4.87
N ASP A 285 -7.53 -10.03 -5.02
CA ASP A 285 -7.98 -11.06 -4.09
C ASP A 285 -8.07 -10.56 -2.63
N GLY A 286 -8.43 -9.28 -2.44
CA GLY A 286 -8.48 -8.63 -1.13
C GLY A 286 -7.09 -8.39 -0.53
N LYS A 287 -6.05 -8.34 -1.35
CA LYS A 287 -4.66 -8.18 -0.93
C LYS A 287 -4.02 -7.03 -1.66
N VAL A 288 -3.19 -6.30 -0.93
CA VAL A 288 -2.39 -5.25 -1.55
C VAL A 288 -1.18 -5.87 -2.24
N MET A 289 -0.94 -5.45 -3.47
CA MET A 289 0.20 -5.94 -4.25
C MET A 289 1.49 -5.26 -3.81
N ILE A 290 2.52 -6.08 -3.58
CA ILE A 290 3.82 -5.66 -3.05
C ILE A 290 4.96 -5.95 -4.02
N GLN A 291 6.01 -5.14 -3.95
CA GLN A 291 7.27 -5.32 -4.66
C GLN A 291 8.45 -4.84 -3.80
N TYR A 292 9.66 -5.18 -4.21
CA TYR A 292 10.85 -4.60 -3.58
C TYR A 292 10.99 -3.12 -3.96
N ALA A 293 11.10 -2.26 -2.96
CA ALA A 293 11.28 -0.83 -3.17
C ALA A 293 12.68 -0.50 -3.68
N GLU A 294 12.77 0.54 -4.50
CA GLU A 294 14.03 1.18 -4.87
C GLU A 294 14.13 2.56 -4.18
N ILE A 295 15.30 2.88 -3.64
CA ILE A 295 15.58 4.16 -2.98
C ILE A 295 16.79 4.78 -3.67
N GLY A 296 16.63 5.98 -4.24
CA GLY A 296 17.70 6.64 -5.01
C GLY A 296 18.18 5.83 -6.23
N GLY A 297 17.31 5.00 -6.82
CA GLY A 297 17.69 4.06 -7.89
C GLY A 297 18.43 2.81 -7.42
N HIS A 298 18.54 2.62 -6.10
CA HIS A 298 19.16 1.44 -5.52
C HIS A 298 18.12 0.41 -5.09
N LYS A 299 18.26 -0.82 -5.62
CA LYS A 299 17.46 -1.98 -5.17
C LYS A 299 17.69 -2.29 -3.69
N THR A 300 16.61 -2.61 -2.99
CA THR A 300 16.59 -2.98 -1.57
C THR A 300 15.80 -4.28 -1.37
N TYR A 301 15.85 -4.86 -0.16
CA TYR A 301 14.95 -5.94 0.26
C TYR A 301 13.76 -5.44 1.07
N LEU A 302 13.40 -4.16 0.93
CA LEU A 302 12.20 -3.61 1.54
C LEU A 302 10.97 -4.02 0.72
N ASN A 303 10.11 -4.86 1.30
CA ASN A 303 8.78 -5.08 0.73
C ASN A 303 7.93 -3.83 0.95
N SER A 304 7.47 -3.23 -0.13
CA SER A 304 6.60 -2.05 -0.14
C SER A 304 5.44 -2.31 -1.08
N LEU A 305 4.35 -1.58 -0.92
CA LEU A 305 3.31 -1.56 -1.95
C LEU A 305 3.89 -1.19 -3.32
N ASP A 306 3.38 -1.84 -4.38
CA ASP A 306 3.63 -1.37 -5.75
C ASP A 306 2.78 -0.12 -6.00
N VAL A 307 3.38 1.02 -5.69
CA VAL A 307 2.83 2.35 -5.93
C VAL A 307 3.61 2.97 -7.08
N ARG A 308 2.88 3.38 -8.11
CA ARG A 308 3.42 4.03 -9.31
C ARG A 308 2.87 5.44 -9.38
N THR A 309 3.74 6.42 -9.15
CA THR A 309 3.37 7.84 -9.16
C THR A 309 3.38 8.42 -10.57
N VAL A 310 2.32 9.13 -10.92
CA VAL A 310 2.23 9.94 -12.14
C VAL A 310 2.13 11.41 -11.75
N GLY A 311 2.88 12.28 -12.42
CA GLY A 311 2.84 13.74 -12.23
C GLY A 311 1.56 14.41 -12.77
N ILE A 312 0.41 13.80 -12.54
CA ILE A 312 -0.92 14.29 -12.91
C ILE A 312 -1.77 14.31 -11.64
N GLY A 313 -2.32 15.47 -11.27
CA GLY A 313 -3.27 15.65 -10.18
C GLY A 313 -4.21 16.82 -10.49
N GLY A 314 -5.06 17.20 -9.54
CA GLY A 314 -6.06 18.25 -9.76
C GLY A 314 -5.45 19.61 -10.17
N GLY A 315 -4.27 19.94 -9.65
CA GLY A 315 -3.57 21.19 -9.95
C GLY A 315 -2.62 21.15 -11.13
N SER A 316 -2.52 20.04 -11.84
CA SER A 316 -1.63 19.94 -13.00
C SER A 316 -2.01 20.99 -14.04
N MET A 317 -1.01 21.78 -14.43
CA MET A 317 -1.18 22.86 -15.40
C MET A 317 -1.15 22.33 -16.83
N ILE A 318 -1.84 23.02 -17.73
CA ILE A 318 -1.84 22.70 -19.16
C ILE A 318 -0.57 23.22 -19.81
N GLN A 319 0.21 22.35 -20.46
CA GLN A 319 1.32 22.78 -21.32
C GLN A 319 0.77 23.37 -22.62
N ILE A 320 1.38 24.45 -23.09
CA ILE A 320 1.02 25.12 -24.34
C ILE A 320 2.18 25.08 -25.34
N SER A 321 1.83 24.77 -26.59
CA SER A 321 2.69 24.94 -27.75
C SER A 321 1.91 25.65 -28.85
N ASN A 322 2.51 26.70 -29.44
CA ASN A 322 1.88 27.49 -30.51
C ASN A 322 0.46 27.99 -30.16
N GLY A 323 0.25 28.39 -28.91
CA GLY A 323 -1.03 28.89 -28.40
C GLY A 323 -2.10 27.82 -28.14
N LYS A 324 -1.79 26.53 -28.34
CA LYS A 324 -2.72 25.40 -28.15
C LYS A 324 -2.26 24.51 -27.00
N ALA A 325 -3.21 23.84 -26.34
CA ALA A 325 -2.90 22.80 -25.37
C ALA A 325 -2.16 21.65 -26.06
N SER A 326 -0.99 21.28 -25.52
CA SER A 326 -0.14 20.22 -26.05
C SER A 326 0.06 19.06 -25.09
N ASN A 327 -0.05 19.29 -23.78
CA ASN A 327 0.10 18.28 -22.73
C ASN A 327 -0.48 18.78 -21.40
N VAL A 328 -0.45 17.96 -20.35
CA VAL A 328 -0.84 18.31 -18.97
C VAL A 328 0.22 17.86 -17.98
N GLY A 329 0.53 18.67 -16.96
CA GLY A 329 1.58 18.40 -15.99
C GLY A 329 2.98 18.36 -16.64
N PRO A 330 4.05 17.92 -15.93
CA PRO A 330 4.05 17.53 -14.53
C PRO A 330 3.98 18.71 -13.56
N ARG A 331 4.14 19.95 -14.03
CA ARG A 331 4.01 21.12 -13.14
C ARG A 331 2.58 21.35 -12.71
N SER A 332 2.45 21.76 -11.46
CA SER A 332 1.19 22.11 -10.81
C SER A 332 1.19 23.59 -10.42
N ALA A 333 0.01 24.18 -10.29
CA ALA A 333 -0.21 25.60 -10.09
C ALA A 333 0.62 26.22 -8.94
N HIS A 334 0.83 25.46 -7.85
CA HIS A 334 1.60 25.91 -6.69
C HIS A 334 3.09 26.18 -7.01
N ILE A 335 3.70 25.43 -7.93
CA ILE A 335 5.09 25.68 -8.38
C ILE A 335 5.17 26.97 -9.20
N ALA A 336 4.12 27.30 -9.96
CA ALA A 336 4.04 28.53 -10.73
C ALA A 336 3.69 29.76 -9.88
N GLY A 337 3.36 29.59 -8.59
CA GLY A 337 2.89 30.67 -7.73
C GLY A 337 1.56 31.28 -8.18
N LEU A 338 0.74 30.51 -8.89
CA LEU A 338 -0.55 30.96 -9.43
C LEU A 338 -1.72 30.25 -8.73
N PRO A 339 -2.79 30.96 -8.39
CA PRO A 339 -4.02 30.35 -7.91
C PRO A 339 -4.75 29.63 -9.04
N TYR A 340 -5.60 28.68 -8.66
CA TYR A 340 -6.46 27.94 -9.59
C TYR A 340 -7.58 28.86 -10.06
N GLU A 341 -7.89 28.81 -11.35
CA GLU A 341 -9.03 29.47 -11.98
C GLU A 341 -10.37 29.00 -11.41
N VAL A 342 -10.51 27.70 -11.13
CA VAL A 342 -11.80 27.11 -10.74
C VAL A 342 -12.20 27.47 -9.31
N TYR A 343 -11.25 27.86 -8.46
CA TYR A 343 -11.56 28.32 -7.10
C TYR A 343 -11.63 29.85 -6.98
N ALA A 344 -11.55 30.56 -8.11
CA ALA A 344 -11.71 32.01 -8.16
C ALA A 344 -13.20 32.43 -8.16
N SER A 345 -13.46 33.68 -7.81
CA SER A 345 -14.76 34.30 -8.11
C SER A 345 -14.89 34.51 -9.62
N SER A 346 -16.07 34.27 -10.21
CA SER A 346 -16.31 34.53 -11.63
C SER A 346 -16.27 36.03 -11.98
N GLU A 347 -16.37 36.90 -10.98
CA GLU A 347 -16.18 38.36 -11.10
C GLU A 347 -14.70 38.75 -11.22
N ASP A 348 -13.79 37.88 -10.78
CA ASP A 348 -12.35 38.15 -10.85
C ASP A 348 -11.77 37.86 -12.24
N ILE A 349 -12.49 37.09 -13.06
CA ILE A 349 -12.09 36.71 -14.41
C ILE A 349 -12.64 37.73 -15.42
N VAL A 350 -11.99 38.90 -15.50
CA VAL A 350 -12.38 40.02 -16.36
C VAL A 350 -11.44 40.12 -17.57
N ASP A 351 -11.98 40.08 -18.78
CA ASP A 351 -11.26 40.14 -20.05
C ASP A 351 -9.98 39.25 -20.07
N PRO A 352 -10.11 37.94 -19.84
CA PRO A 352 -8.94 37.07 -19.68
C PRO A 352 -8.15 36.97 -20.99
N ILE A 353 -6.84 37.14 -20.92
CA ILE A 353 -5.90 36.95 -22.02
C ILE A 353 -5.03 35.73 -21.71
N LEU A 354 -4.92 34.80 -22.66
CA LEU A 354 -4.04 33.65 -22.54
C LEU A 354 -2.58 34.09 -22.60
N GLU A 355 -1.81 33.74 -21.58
CA GLU A 355 -0.37 33.91 -21.53
C GLU A 355 0.30 32.58 -21.16
N THR A 356 1.63 32.57 -21.25
CA THR A 356 2.44 31.40 -20.91
C THR A 356 3.45 31.72 -19.82
N ILE A 357 3.70 30.76 -18.93
CA ILE A 357 4.74 30.83 -17.91
C ILE A 357 5.66 29.61 -18.00
N VAL A 358 6.94 29.80 -17.69
CA VAL A 358 7.93 28.73 -17.50
C VAL A 358 8.27 28.73 -16.00
N PRO A 359 7.67 27.85 -15.18
CA PRO A 359 7.78 27.92 -13.72
C PRO A 359 9.21 27.79 -13.21
N ILE A 360 9.98 26.87 -13.79
CA ILE A 360 11.40 26.64 -13.48
C ILE A 360 12.19 26.64 -14.80
N GLU A 361 13.44 27.11 -14.78
CA GLU A 361 14.33 27.06 -15.93
C GLU A 361 14.41 25.62 -16.50
N GLY A 362 14.18 25.49 -17.81
CA GLY A 362 14.13 24.21 -18.51
C GLY A 362 12.74 23.56 -18.60
N ASP A 363 11.72 24.10 -17.91
CA ASP A 363 10.35 23.63 -18.05
C ASP A 363 9.75 24.00 -19.43
N PRO A 364 8.75 23.24 -19.91
CA PRO A 364 7.91 23.69 -21.01
C PRO A 364 7.05 24.92 -20.60
N ALA A 365 6.47 25.59 -21.59
CA ALA A 365 5.53 26.67 -21.36
C ALA A 365 4.18 26.14 -20.88
N TYR A 366 3.63 26.74 -19.82
CA TYR A 366 2.33 26.40 -19.24
C TYR A 366 1.32 27.54 -19.36
N ALA A 367 0.06 27.19 -19.52
CA ALA A 367 -1.06 28.11 -19.67
C ALA A 367 -1.40 28.83 -18.37
N TYR A 368 -1.57 30.14 -18.47
CA TYR A 368 -2.28 30.92 -17.45
C TYR A 368 -3.07 32.04 -18.12
N ILE A 369 -4.04 32.62 -17.41
CA ILE A 369 -4.76 33.81 -17.85
C ILE A 369 -4.33 35.03 -17.05
N LYS A 370 -4.24 36.16 -17.74
CA LYS A 370 -4.10 37.49 -17.14
C LYS A 370 -5.37 38.28 -17.39
N CYS A 371 -6.02 38.74 -16.32
CA CYS A 371 -7.24 39.51 -16.39
C CYS A 371 -6.92 41.02 -16.47
N SER A 372 -7.83 41.82 -17.02
CA SER A 372 -7.66 43.28 -17.15
C SER A 372 -7.55 43.99 -15.79
N ASN A 373 -8.10 43.39 -14.73
CA ASN A 373 -7.96 43.83 -13.34
C ASN A 373 -6.60 43.48 -12.69
N GLY A 374 -5.67 42.87 -13.43
CA GLY A 374 -4.33 42.50 -12.98
C GLY A 374 -4.21 41.14 -12.29
N LYS A 375 -5.33 40.46 -12.00
CA LYS A 375 -5.33 39.12 -11.41
C LYS A 375 -4.86 38.06 -12.43
N LYS A 376 -4.22 37.01 -11.93
CA LYS A 376 -3.66 35.92 -12.73
C LYS A 376 -4.09 34.58 -12.17
N PHE A 377 -4.45 33.65 -13.05
CA PHE A 377 -4.89 32.31 -12.67
C PHE A 377 -4.30 31.26 -13.62
N SER A 378 -3.87 30.13 -13.08
CA SER A 378 -3.44 28.99 -13.90
C SER A 378 -4.65 28.30 -14.56
N LEU A 379 -4.45 27.67 -15.71
CA LEU A 379 -5.42 26.71 -16.24
C LEU A 379 -5.05 25.31 -15.75
N THR A 380 -5.94 24.67 -15.02
CA THR A 380 -5.69 23.45 -14.25
C THR A 380 -6.62 22.31 -14.66
N LEU A 381 -6.18 21.07 -14.38
CA LEU A 381 -6.99 19.89 -14.63
C LEU A 381 -8.31 19.90 -13.83
N ALA A 382 -8.31 20.44 -12.61
CA ALA A 382 -9.53 20.63 -11.81
C ALA A 382 -10.55 21.52 -12.51
N GLY A 383 -10.11 22.61 -13.16
CA GLY A 383 -10.98 23.45 -13.99
C GLY A 383 -11.57 22.68 -15.16
N ALA A 384 -10.75 21.91 -15.88
CA ALA A 384 -11.24 21.07 -16.98
C ALA A 384 -12.30 20.06 -16.51
N ALA A 385 -12.07 19.38 -15.38
CA ALA A 385 -12.99 18.39 -14.83
C ALA A 385 -14.34 19.00 -14.40
N ASN A 386 -14.31 20.18 -13.76
CA ASN A 386 -15.51 20.92 -13.40
C ASN A 386 -16.28 21.39 -14.66
N ILE A 387 -15.58 21.88 -15.69
CA ILE A 387 -16.20 22.27 -16.97
C ILE A 387 -16.89 21.08 -17.66
N ALA A 388 -16.25 19.91 -17.64
CA ALA A 388 -16.78 18.70 -18.26
C ALA A 388 -17.88 17.99 -17.43
N GLY A 389 -18.15 18.47 -16.21
CA GLY A 389 -19.22 17.95 -15.35
C GLY A 389 -18.88 16.64 -14.63
N TYR A 390 -17.58 16.32 -14.46
CA TYR A 390 -17.14 15.15 -13.68
C TYR A 390 -17.04 15.40 -12.17
N VAL A 391 -17.08 16.67 -11.76
CA VAL A 391 -16.97 17.09 -10.36
C VAL A 391 -18.31 17.63 -9.91
N HIS A 392 -18.84 17.10 -8.80
CA HIS A 392 -20.15 17.42 -8.24
C HIS A 392 -20.02 18.27 -6.97
N GLU A 393 -21.11 18.91 -6.51
CA GLU A 393 -21.08 19.89 -5.40
C GLU A 393 -20.55 19.31 -4.08
N GLU A 394 -20.76 18.02 -3.86
CA GLU A 394 -20.28 17.26 -2.70
C GLU A 394 -18.78 16.93 -2.77
N ASP A 395 -18.16 17.03 -3.94
CA ASP A 395 -16.75 16.72 -4.13
C ASP A 395 -15.86 17.85 -3.62
N TYR A 396 -14.75 17.46 -2.97
CA TYR A 396 -13.77 18.43 -2.48
C TYR A 396 -13.17 19.32 -3.59
N ALA A 397 -13.09 18.81 -4.82
CA ALA A 397 -12.55 19.53 -5.96
C ALA A 397 -13.56 20.46 -6.65
N TYR A 398 -14.79 20.55 -6.13
CA TYR A 398 -15.82 21.40 -6.71
C TYR A 398 -15.46 22.87 -6.59
N GLY A 399 -15.64 23.61 -7.68
CA GLY A 399 -15.41 25.04 -7.69
C GLY A 399 -16.38 25.78 -8.61
N ASN A 400 -16.04 27.04 -8.87
CA ASN A 400 -16.83 27.92 -9.71
C ASN A 400 -16.65 27.57 -11.19
N VAL A 401 -17.60 26.80 -11.72
CA VAL A 401 -17.64 26.40 -13.13
C VAL A 401 -17.68 27.61 -14.07
N GLU A 402 -18.37 28.70 -13.70
CA GLU A 402 -18.43 29.91 -14.52
C GLU A 402 -17.05 30.58 -14.62
N ALA A 403 -16.33 30.68 -13.51
CA ALA A 403 -14.96 31.21 -13.48
C ALA A 403 -14.03 30.36 -14.36
N ALA A 404 -14.10 29.04 -14.23
CA ALA A 404 -13.33 28.12 -15.06
C ALA A 404 -13.67 28.28 -16.55
N LYS A 405 -14.95 28.39 -16.92
CA LYS A 405 -15.35 28.59 -18.32
C LYS A 405 -14.80 29.90 -18.90
N LYS A 406 -14.94 31.02 -18.18
CA LYS A 406 -14.36 32.31 -18.58
C LYS A 406 -12.84 32.20 -18.76
N ALA A 407 -12.15 31.51 -17.85
CA ALA A 407 -10.71 31.34 -17.92
C ALA A 407 -10.26 30.47 -19.10
N TYR A 408 -11.05 29.47 -19.50
CA TYR A 408 -10.73 28.60 -20.64
C TYR A 408 -11.07 29.22 -22.00
N GLU A 409 -11.92 30.25 -22.07
CA GLU A 409 -12.33 30.88 -23.33
C GLU A 409 -11.15 31.28 -24.25
N PRO A 410 -10.09 31.94 -23.76
CA PRO A 410 -8.96 32.31 -24.61
C PRO A 410 -8.24 31.11 -25.22
N LEU A 411 -8.08 30.02 -24.46
CA LEU A 411 -7.49 28.77 -24.94
C LEU A 411 -8.41 28.10 -25.98
N ALA A 412 -9.72 28.08 -25.72
CA ALA A 412 -10.72 27.56 -26.64
C ALA A 412 -10.72 28.29 -27.99
N LYS A 413 -10.64 29.63 -27.96
CA LYS A 413 -10.48 30.48 -29.15
C LYS A 413 -9.22 30.12 -29.94
N ASN A 414 -8.06 29.98 -29.28
CA ASN A 414 -6.81 29.61 -29.95
C ASN A 414 -6.84 28.19 -30.56
N MET A 415 -7.61 27.28 -29.98
CA MET A 415 -7.77 25.91 -30.48
C MET A 415 -8.88 25.77 -31.54
N ASN A 416 -9.69 26.81 -31.75
CA ASN A 416 -10.89 26.79 -32.58
C ASN A 416 -11.89 25.71 -32.14
N LEU A 417 -12.13 25.64 -30.84
CA LEU A 417 -13.01 24.67 -30.17
C LEU A 417 -13.91 25.39 -29.15
N THR A 418 -14.95 24.70 -28.69
CA THR A 418 -15.69 25.12 -27.49
C THR A 418 -14.87 24.89 -26.22
N VAL A 419 -15.23 25.56 -25.14
CA VAL A 419 -14.57 25.41 -23.83
C VAL A 419 -14.69 23.96 -23.33
N GLU A 420 -15.85 23.35 -23.50
CA GLU A 420 -16.12 21.95 -23.13
C GLU A 420 -15.26 20.97 -23.95
N GLN A 421 -15.09 21.21 -25.26
CA GLN A 421 -14.22 20.38 -26.10
C GLN A 421 -12.74 20.51 -25.74
N VAL A 422 -12.29 21.69 -25.31
CA VAL A 422 -10.91 21.85 -24.80
C VAL A 422 -10.76 21.12 -23.47
N ALA A 423 -11.71 21.25 -22.56
CA ALA A 423 -11.69 20.56 -21.28
C ALA A 423 -11.60 19.03 -21.46
N GLU A 424 -12.43 18.44 -22.32
CA GLU A 424 -12.37 17.00 -22.63
C GLU A 424 -11.02 16.58 -23.23
N LYS A 425 -10.43 17.39 -24.13
CA LYS A 425 -9.08 17.10 -24.68
C LYS A 425 -7.98 17.16 -23.62
N VAL A 426 -8.06 18.12 -22.70
CA VAL A 426 -7.11 18.24 -21.58
C VAL A 426 -7.22 17.03 -20.67
N LEU A 427 -8.44 16.61 -20.35
CA LEU A 427 -8.71 15.40 -19.55
C LEU A 427 -8.23 14.14 -20.26
N GLU A 428 -8.41 14.02 -21.58
CA GLU A 428 -7.88 12.91 -22.38
C GLU A 428 -6.35 12.83 -22.31
N MET A 429 -5.62 13.96 -22.41
CA MET A 429 -4.17 13.99 -22.26
C MET A 429 -3.70 13.50 -20.89
N ALA A 430 -4.42 13.89 -19.82
CA ALA A 430 -4.15 13.41 -18.47
C ALA A 430 -4.49 11.91 -18.30
N ALA A 431 -5.63 11.48 -18.83
CA ALA A 431 -6.09 10.10 -18.78
C ALA A 431 -5.15 9.14 -19.52
N ASN A 432 -4.55 9.57 -20.63
CA ASN A 432 -3.55 8.77 -21.34
C ASN A 432 -2.35 8.41 -20.42
N LYS A 433 -1.82 9.37 -19.66
CA LYS A 433 -0.66 9.15 -18.77
C LYS A 433 -0.98 8.23 -17.60
N ASN A 434 -2.09 8.49 -16.91
CA ASN A 434 -2.53 7.62 -15.82
C ASN A 434 -2.92 6.23 -16.35
N GLY A 435 -3.56 6.17 -17.51
CA GLY A 435 -4.02 4.94 -18.15
C GLY A 435 -2.89 3.99 -18.56
N GLU A 436 -1.70 4.50 -18.91
CA GLU A 436 -0.52 3.67 -19.13
C GLU A 436 -0.11 2.89 -17.89
N VAL A 437 -0.11 3.55 -16.72
CA VAL A 437 0.22 2.92 -15.44
C VAL A 437 -0.86 1.94 -15.01
N VAL A 438 -2.14 2.29 -15.15
CA VAL A 438 -3.26 1.38 -14.87
C VAL A 438 -3.18 0.12 -15.72
N LYS A 439 -2.93 0.26 -17.04
CA LYS A 439 -2.77 -0.90 -17.95
C LYS A 439 -1.60 -1.79 -17.53
N ALA A 440 -0.48 -1.19 -17.11
CA ALA A 440 0.68 -1.95 -16.65
C ALA A 440 0.35 -2.75 -15.37
N LEU A 441 -0.29 -2.13 -14.36
CA LEU A 441 -0.69 -2.82 -13.14
C LEU A 441 -1.70 -3.95 -13.38
N ILE A 442 -2.70 -3.71 -14.24
CA ILE A 442 -3.67 -4.74 -14.64
C ILE A 442 -2.97 -5.95 -15.24
N LYS A 443 -1.98 -5.72 -16.10
CA LYS A 443 -1.18 -6.77 -16.72
C LYS A 443 -0.28 -7.47 -15.70
N ASP A 444 0.51 -6.73 -14.94
CA ASP A 444 1.50 -7.28 -14.02
C ASP A 444 0.86 -8.17 -12.95
N TYR A 445 -0.39 -7.86 -12.58
CA TYR A 445 -1.13 -8.61 -11.57
C TYR A 445 -2.29 -9.44 -12.13
N ASN A 446 -2.43 -9.60 -13.44
CA ASN A 446 -3.50 -10.40 -14.07
C ASN A 446 -4.90 -10.07 -13.52
N LEU A 447 -5.21 -8.78 -13.37
CA LEU A 447 -6.54 -8.30 -13.00
C LEU A 447 -7.49 -8.42 -14.21
N ASP A 448 -8.75 -8.81 -13.99
CA ASP A 448 -9.76 -8.85 -15.06
C ASP A 448 -10.32 -7.43 -15.30
N PRO A 449 -10.06 -6.79 -16.45
CA PRO A 449 -10.51 -5.42 -16.70
C PRO A 449 -12.02 -5.22 -16.58
N ARG A 450 -12.81 -6.27 -16.76
CA ARG A 450 -14.29 -6.21 -16.73
C ARG A 450 -14.85 -6.08 -15.31
N THR A 451 -14.14 -6.63 -14.33
CA THR A 451 -14.56 -6.62 -12.92
C THR A 451 -13.69 -5.72 -12.05
N THR A 452 -12.52 -5.31 -12.56
CA THR A 452 -11.64 -4.35 -11.90
C THR A 452 -12.30 -2.98 -11.86
N VAL A 453 -12.33 -2.37 -10.68
CA VAL A 453 -12.88 -1.03 -10.47
C VAL A 453 -11.74 -0.05 -10.17
N LEU A 454 -11.81 1.15 -10.75
CA LEU A 454 -10.95 2.28 -10.39
C LEU A 454 -11.53 3.00 -9.17
N ILE A 455 -10.79 3.04 -8.07
CA ILE A 455 -11.20 3.70 -6.82
C ILE A 455 -10.41 4.98 -6.63
N GLY A 456 -11.10 6.11 -6.58
CA GLY A 456 -10.49 7.41 -6.34
C GLY A 456 -10.40 7.77 -4.86
N GLY A 457 -9.20 8.06 -4.39
CA GLY A 457 -8.91 8.62 -3.06
C GLY A 457 -8.22 9.98 -3.14
N GLY A 458 -8.21 10.72 -2.04
CA GLY A 458 -7.61 12.06 -1.98
C GLY A 458 -8.52 13.16 -2.52
N GLY A 459 -8.20 14.41 -2.18
CA GLY A 459 -9.04 15.57 -2.53
C GLY A 459 -9.15 15.86 -4.03
N GLY A 460 -8.20 15.38 -4.84
CA GLY A 460 -8.20 15.60 -6.29
C GLY A 460 -8.91 14.51 -7.10
N CYS A 461 -9.45 13.45 -6.47
CA CYS A 461 -9.89 12.25 -7.17
C CYS A 461 -10.99 12.51 -8.22
N ALA A 462 -11.96 13.37 -7.91
CA ALA A 462 -13.03 13.76 -8.83
C ALA A 462 -12.50 14.41 -10.12
N ALA A 463 -11.32 15.05 -10.08
CA ALA A 463 -10.73 15.67 -11.26
C ALA A 463 -10.06 14.68 -12.23
N VAL A 464 -9.79 13.45 -11.79
CA VAL A 464 -8.96 12.48 -12.53
C VAL A 464 -9.68 11.16 -12.78
N VAL A 465 -10.30 10.57 -11.75
CA VAL A 465 -10.76 9.18 -11.81
C VAL A 465 -11.98 8.99 -12.73
N PRO A 466 -13.00 9.86 -12.74
CA PRO A 466 -14.14 9.69 -13.63
C PRO A 466 -13.76 9.78 -15.12
N SER A 467 -12.92 10.77 -15.47
CA SER A 467 -12.46 10.96 -16.85
C SER A 467 -11.55 9.82 -17.31
N LEU A 468 -10.69 9.30 -16.42
CA LEU A 468 -9.90 8.10 -16.68
C LEU A 468 -10.77 6.86 -16.87
N GLY A 469 -11.77 6.64 -16.00
CA GLY A 469 -12.70 5.53 -16.10
C GLY A 469 -13.46 5.52 -17.42
N LYS A 470 -13.95 6.70 -17.86
CA LYS A 470 -14.56 6.87 -19.18
C LYS A 470 -13.59 6.59 -20.32
N HIS A 471 -12.35 7.12 -20.24
CA HIS A 471 -11.34 6.94 -21.27
C HIS A 471 -10.91 5.47 -21.44
N MET A 472 -10.89 4.71 -20.35
CA MET A 472 -10.49 3.30 -20.34
C MET A 472 -11.66 2.32 -20.50
N ASP A 473 -12.91 2.80 -20.55
CA ASP A 473 -14.12 1.98 -20.50
C ASP A 473 -14.14 1.05 -19.27
N MET A 474 -13.80 1.62 -18.10
CA MET A 474 -13.70 0.90 -16.83
C MET A 474 -14.69 1.44 -15.79
N LYS A 475 -15.20 0.53 -14.96
CA LYS A 475 -15.97 0.88 -13.77
C LYS A 475 -15.12 1.73 -12.85
N HIS A 476 -15.70 2.78 -12.30
CA HIS A 476 -15.02 3.65 -11.36
C HIS A 476 -15.98 4.11 -10.26
N LYS A 477 -15.41 4.43 -9.09
CA LYS A 477 -16.11 5.14 -8.02
C LYS A 477 -15.12 5.99 -7.24
N LEU A 478 -15.61 7.07 -6.63
CA LEU A 478 -14.85 7.81 -5.62
C LEU A 478 -15.07 7.12 -4.27
N ALA A 479 -14.03 7.01 -3.46
CA ALA A 479 -14.15 6.46 -2.12
C ALA A 479 -15.06 7.34 -1.26
N LYS A 480 -15.84 6.73 -0.38
CA LYS A 480 -16.57 7.45 0.67
C LYS A 480 -15.56 8.20 1.52
N ASN A 481 -15.82 9.48 1.76
CA ASN A 481 -14.88 10.37 2.45
C ASN A 481 -13.49 10.42 1.78
N ALA A 482 -13.43 10.34 0.43
CA ALA A 482 -12.18 10.32 -0.35
C ALA A 482 -11.09 11.30 0.11
N PRO A 483 -11.37 12.57 0.49
CA PRO A 483 -10.33 13.51 0.92
C PRO A 483 -9.53 13.09 2.15
N VAL A 484 -10.05 12.16 2.96
CA VAL A 484 -9.45 11.69 4.22
C VAL A 484 -9.30 10.17 4.26
N ILE A 485 -9.40 9.50 3.10
CA ILE A 485 -9.36 8.03 3.01
C ILE A 485 -8.07 7.44 3.58
N SER A 486 -6.94 8.14 3.41
CA SER A 486 -5.63 7.72 3.93
C SER A 486 -5.64 7.75 5.45
N THR A 487 -6.16 8.81 6.06
CA THR A 487 -6.33 8.90 7.53
C THR A 487 -7.30 7.84 8.08
N ILE A 488 -8.38 7.54 7.34
CA ILE A 488 -9.27 6.41 7.67
C ILE A 488 -8.51 5.08 7.60
N GLY A 489 -7.70 4.89 6.56
CA GLY A 489 -6.84 3.72 6.40
C GLY A 489 -5.86 3.56 7.56
N VAL A 490 -5.27 4.65 8.07
CA VAL A 490 -4.47 4.62 9.30
C VAL A 490 -5.28 4.07 10.48
N ALA A 491 -6.51 4.53 10.69
CA ALA A 491 -7.36 4.11 11.82
C ALA A 491 -7.81 2.64 11.73
N LEU A 492 -7.91 2.11 10.51
CA LEU A 492 -8.41 0.76 10.24
C LEU A 492 -7.28 -0.28 10.08
N ALA A 493 -6.05 0.17 9.83
CA ALA A 493 -4.92 -0.68 9.51
C ALA A 493 -4.70 -1.79 10.55
N MET A 494 -4.25 -2.93 10.05
CA MET A 494 -3.99 -4.13 10.82
C MET A 494 -2.49 -4.32 11.03
N VAL A 495 -2.12 -4.98 12.13
CA VAL A 495 -0.74 -5.39 12.36
C VAL A 495 -0.35 -6.33 11.23
N ARG A 496 0.78 -6.07 10.57
CA ARG A 496 1.27 -6.88 9.47
C ARG A 496 2.75 -7.15 9.67
N ASP A 497 3.22 -8.33 9.29
CA ASP A 497 4.64 -8.57 9.06
C ASP A 497 4.87 -9.61 7.97
N VAL A 498 6.07 -9.60 7.41
CA VAL A 498 6.47 -10.49 6.32
C VAL A 498 7.79 -11.15 6.67
N VAL A 499 7.83 -12.48 6.57
CA VAL A 499 9.04 -13.28 6.73
C VAL A 499 9.36 -13.94 5.40
N GLU A 500 10.57 -13.73 4.90
CA GLU A 500 11.05 -14.34 3.66
C GLU A 500 12.36 -15.06 3.87
N ARG A 501 12.48 -16.28 3.37
CA ARG A 501 13.71 -17.07 3.44
C ARG A 501 14.06 -17.64 2.07
N THR A 502 15.35 -17.70 1.77
CA THR A 502 15.83 -18.43 0.59
C THR A 502 15.97 -19.91 0.94
N ILE A 503 15.05 -20.74 0.45
CA ILE A 503 14.99 -22.18 0.72
C ILE A 503 14.91 -22.91 -0.63
N PRO A 504 16.02 -23.52 -1.11
CA PRO A 504 15.99 -24.35 -2.30
C PRO A 504 15.12 -25.60 -2.06
N ASN A 505 14.14 -25.83 -2.94
CA ASN A 505 13.21 -26.99 -2.85
C ASN A 505 12.58 -27.13 -1.44
N PRO A 506 11.74 -26.18 -1.00
CA PRO A 506 11.26 -26.13 0.37
C PRO A 506 10.42 -27.35 0.74
N THR A 507 10.74 -27.94 1.88
CA THR A 507 9.95 -29.03 2.47
C THR A 507 8.69 -28.49 3.14
N GLU A 508 7.76 -29.39 3.49
CA GLU A 508 6.57 -29.03 4.27
C GLU A 508 6.94 -28.43 5.63
N GLU A 509 8.00 -28.95 6.27
CA GLU A 509 8.49 -28.43 7.55
C GLU A 509 9.03 -27.01 7.42
N ASP A 510 9.74 -26.70 6.33
CA ASP A 510 10.26 -25.36 6.04
C ASP A 510 9.14 -24.32 5.87
N ILE A 511 8.07 -24.71 5.14
CA ILE A 511 6.87 -23.90 4.92
C ILE A 511 6.17 -23.63 6.25
N ILE A 512 5.95 -24.67 7.06
CA ILE A 512 5.28 -24.56 8.37
C ILE A 512 6.12 -23.70 9.33
N LYS A 513 7.44 -23.86 9.33
CA LYS A 513 8.35 -23.07 10.16
C LYS A 513 8.32 -21.59 9.78
N THR A 514 8.36 -21.28 8.48
CA THR A 514 8.31 -19.90 7.97
C THR A 514 6.95 -19.25 8.28
N ARG A 515 5.85 -20.02 8.14
CA ARG A 515 4.51 -19.60 8.55
C ARG A 515 4.45 -19.23 10.04
N LYS A 516 4.94 -20.13 10.90
CA LYS A 516 4.94 -19.94 12.36
C LYS A 516 5.77 -18.72 12.77
N GLU A 517 6.90 -18.50 12.12
CA GLU A 517 7.76 -17.35 12.35
C GLU A 517 7.05 -16.02 12.00
N ALA A 518 6.28 -15.98 10.91
CA ALA A 518 5.47 -14.81 10.55
C ALA A 518 4.32 -14.57 11.55
N GLU A 519 3.68 -15.63 12.02
CA GLU A 519 2.67 -15.56 13.09
C GLU A 519 3.26 -14.95 14.37
N GLU A 520 4.39 -15.48 14.85
CA GLU A 520 5.10 -14.96 16.02
C GLU A 520 5.51 -13.49 15.85
N ALA A 521 5.91 -13.08 14.64
CA ALA A 521 6.30 -11.72 14.34
C ALA A 521 5.14 -10.72 14.53
N VAL A 522 3.92 -11.03 14.04
CA VAL A 522 2.77 -10.13 14.24
C VAL A 522 2.26 -10.15 15.68
N LEU A 523 2.33 -11.27 16.38
CA LEU A 523 2.00 -11.33 17.82
C LEU A 523 2.93 -10.44 18.64
N LYS A 524 4.24 -10.51 18.35
CA LYS A 524 5.24 -9.63 18.96
C LYS A 524 5.03 -8.16 18.59
N ALA A 525 4.53 -7.89 17.38
CA ALA A 525 4.18 -6.54 16.93
C ALA A 525 2.85 -6.01 17.50
N GLY A 526 2.14 -6.81 18.32
CA GLY A 526 0.95 -6.39 19.06
C GLY A 526 -0.37 -6.97 18.56
N ALA A 527 -0.36 -7.95 17.64
CA ALA A 527 -1.59 -8.65 17.22
C ALA A 527 -2.11 -9.58 18.33
N ALA A 528 -3.43 -9.72 18.42
CA ALA A 528 -4.09 -10.63 19.33
C ALA A 528 -4.04 -12.08 18.78
N PRO A 529 -3.68 -13.10 19.59
CA PRO A 529 -3.47 -14.50 19.17
C PRO A 529 -4.56 -15.14 18.30
N GLY A 530 -5.83 -14.81 18.50
CA GLY A 530 -6.94 -15.41 17.73
C GLY A 530 -7.36 -14.60 16.50
N THR A 531 -6.60 -13.57 16.14
CA THR A 531 -6.94 -12.65 15.04
C THR A 531 -5.97 -12.73 13.86
N VAL A 532 -4.93 -13.55 13.99
CA VAL A 532 -3.84 -13.65 13.02
C VAL A 532 -4.21 -14.58 11.88
N GLU A 533 -4.04 -14.10 10.66
CA GLU A 533 -4.10 -14.87 9.43
C GLU A 533 -2.73 -14.87 8.79
N VAL A 534 -2.27 -16.03 8.32
CA VAL A 534 -0.98 -16.19 7.66
C VAL A 534 -1.18 -16.79 6.28
N GLN A 535 -0.61 -16.15 5.28
CA GLN A 535 -0.51 -16.66 3.91
C GLN A 535 0.93 -17.05 3.63
N VAL A 536 1.13 -18.16 2.92
CA VAL A 536 2.46 -18.58 2.45
C VAL A 536 2.51 -18.62 0.94
N GLU A 537 3.55 -18.02 0.36
CA GLU A 537 3.86 -17.98 -1.07
C GLU A 537 5.22 -18.66 -1.32
N VAL A 538 5.32 -19.46 -2.37
CA VAL A 538 6.56 -20.17 -2.76
C VAL A 538 6.96 -19.79 -4.18
N ASP A 539 8.06 -19.07 -4.31
CA ASP A 539 8.71 -18.74 -5.58
C ASP A 539 9.89 -19.70 -5.82
N SER A 540 9.68 -20.75 -6.64
CA SER A 540 10.76 -21.70 -6.96
C SER A 540 11.82 -21.14 -7.88
N GLN A 541 11.51 -20.13 -8.69
CA GLN A 541 12.50 -19.55 -9.58
C GLN A 541 13.56 -18.81 -8.76
N ARG A 542 13.13 -18.15 -7.68
CA ARG A 542 14.01 -17.43 -6.75
C ARG A 542 14.40 -18.25 -5.52
N ASN A 543 13.84 -19.46 -5.36
CA ASN A 543 13.95 -20.28 -4.15
C ASN A 543 13.53 -19.51 -2.90
N ILE A 544 12.45 -18.73 -2.96
CA ILE A 544 11.97 -17.92 -1.82
C ILE A 544 10.68 -18.53 -1.27
N VAL A 545 10.64 -18.74 0.04
CA VAL A 545 9.40 -18.96 0.80
C VAL A 545 9.08 -17.66 1.54
N ARG A 546 7.90 -17.12 1.29
CA ARG A 546 7.39 -15.89 1.90
C ARG A 546 6.16 -16.20 2.72
N ALA A 547 6.15 -15.84 3.99
CA ALA A 547 4.96 -15.86 4.82
C ALA A 547 4.55 -14.44 5.18
N ILE A 548 3.30 -14.08 4.87
CA ILE A 548 2.70 -12.77 5.16
C ILE A 548 1.67 -13.01 6.26
N ALA A 549 1.87 -12.40 7.42
CA ALA A 549 0.93 -12.47 8.53
C ALA A 549 0.24 -11.11 8.74
N VAL A 550 -1.05 -11.15 9.03
CA VAL A 550 -1.87 -9.97 9.33
C VAL A 550 -2.75 -10.28 10.54
N GLY A 551 -2.91 -9.34 11.46
CA GLY A 551 -3.74 -9.51 12.65
C GLY A 551 -4.18 -8.18 13.27
N THR A 552 -5.09 -8.23 14.25
CA THR A 552 -5.66 -7.02 14.86
C THR A 552 -5.18 -6.88 16.30
N THR A 553 -5.04 -5.66 16.80
CA THR A 553 -4.51 -5.41 18.17
C THR A 553 -5.45 -5.85 19.29
N GLU A 554 -6.73 -6.03 18.97
CA GLU A 554 -7.76 -6.44 19.92
C GLU A 554 -8.62 -7.56 19.33
N PHE A 555 -9.17 -8.40 20.20
CA PHE A 555 -10.21 -9.34 19.81
C PHE A 555 -11.47 -8.57 19.43
N ARG A 556 -11.89 -8.74 18.18
CA ARG A 556 -13.12 -8.14 17.69
C ARG A 556 -14.29 -8.95 18.23
N ALA A 557 -15.10 -8.37 19.11
CA ALA A 557 -16.48 -8.81 19.28
C ALA A 557 -17.29 -8.33 18.07
N LYS A 558 -16.97 -8.82 16.86
CA LYS A 558 -17.79 -8.59 15.67
C LYS A 558 -18.65 -9.81 15.43
N ASP A 559 -19.77 -9.82 16.14
CA ASP A 559 -21.01 -10.51 15.81
C ASP A 559 -22.09 -9.78 16.59
N LEU A 560 -23.09 -9.19 15.91
CA LEU A 560 -24.47 -8.91 16.37
C LEU A 560 -25.11 -7.63 15.78
N MET A 561 -24.38 -6.69 15.16
CA MET A 561 -24.94 -5.35 14.84
C MET A 561 -24.88 -4.90 13.38
N GLN A 562 -24.46 -5.72 12.42
CA GLN A 562 -24.65 -5.43 10.99
C GLN A 562 -25.71 -6.35 10.39
N LYS A 563 -26.61 -5.78 9.58
CA LYS A 563 -27.73 -6.51 8.95
C LYS A 563 -27.16 -7.56 8.01
N GLU A 564 -27.33 -8.83 8.36
CA GLU A 564 -27.07 -9.93 7.44
C GLU A 564 -27.99 -9.81 6.23
N LEU A 565 -27.41 -9.89 5.05
CA LEU A 565 -28.16 -9.92 3.81
C LEU A 565 -28.86 -11.26 3.69
N THR A 566 -30.12 -11.20 3.24
CA THR A 566 -30.83 -12.39 2.81
C THR A 566 -30.12 -13.03 1.62
N GLN A 567 -30.28 -14.34 1.45
CA GLN A 567 -29.73 -15.06 0.30
C GLN A 567 -30.10 -14.42 -1.06
N LYS A 568 -31.29 -13.80 -1.15
CA LYS A 568 -31.71 -13.05 -2.35
C LYS A 568 -30.86 -11.80 -2.57
N GLU A 569 -30.66 -10.98 -1.54
CA GLU A 569 -29.80 -9.80 -1.60
C GLU A 569 -28.35 -10.19 -1.96
N ILE A 570 -27.84 -11.30 -1.41
CA ILE A 570 -26.51 -11.84 -1.74
C ILE A 570 -26.40 -12.19 -3.23
N LEU A 571 -27.40 -12.89 -3.79
CA LEU A 571 -27.42 -13.22 -5.22
C LEU A 571 -27.52 -11.97 -6.11
N GLU A 572 -28.22 -10.92 -5.67
CA GLU A 572 -28.30 -9.65 -6.39
C GLU A 572 -26.94 -8.93 -6.44
N VAL A 573 -26.18 -8.92 -5.33
CA VAL A 573 -24.81 -8.38 -5.30
C VAL A 573 -23.90 -9.12 -6.28
N VAL A 574 -23.93 -10.45 -6.27
CA VAL A 574 -23.11 -11.26 -7.20
C VAL A 574 -23.57 -11.09 -8.65
N ALA A 575 -24.88 -10.97 -8.90
CA ALA A 575 -25.42 -10.73 -10.23
C ALA A 575 -24.95 -9.39 -10.80
N HIS A 576 -24.94 -8.34 -9.98
CA HIS A 576 -24.42 -7.04 -10.37
C HIS A 576 -22.91 -7.08 -10.68
N ASN A 577 -22.11 -7.78 -9.86
CA ASN A 577 -20.68 -7.94 -10.09
C ASN A 577 -20.38 -8.67 -11.41
N LEU A 578 -21.13 -9.72 -11.72
CA LEU A 578 -20.97 -10.56 -12.92
C LEU A 578 -21.72 -10.05 -14.17
N GLU A 579 -22.40 -8.89 -14.08
CA GLU A 579 -23.22 -8.33 -15.16
C GLU A 579 -24.25 -9.33 -15.70
N THR A 580 -24.92 -10.03 -14.78
CA THR A 580 -25.88 -11.08 -15.09
C THR A 580 -27.13 -10.91 -14.22
N THR A 581 -28.03 -11.89 -14.27
CA THR A 581 -29.27 -11.91 -13.50
C THR A 581 -29.22 -13.03 -12.46
N SER A 582 -29.85 -12.82 -11.30
CA SER A 582 -29.75 -13.73 -10.15
C SER A 582 -30.30 -15.14 -10.44
N ASP A 583 -31.21 -15.29 -11.41
CA ASP A 583 -31.75 -16.57 -11.88
C ASP A 583 -30.72 -17.45 -12.62
N LYS A 584 -29.61 -16.86 -13.09
CA LYS A 584 -28.53 -17.57 -13.77
C LYS A 584 -27.37 -17.94 -12.84
N LEU A 585 -27.50 -17.63 -11.56
CA LEU A 585 -26.50 -17.91 -10.53
C LEU A 585 -26.85 -19.21 -9.82
N LYS A 586 -25.81 -19.93 -9.37
CA LYS A 586 -25.96 -21.16 -8.60
C LYS A 586 -25.13 -21.06 -7.32
N ILE A 587 -25.73 -21.35 -6.17
CA ILE A 587 -24.99 -21.58 -4.93
C ILE A 587 -24.40 -22.99 -4.98
N GLU A 588 -23.09 -23.09 -4.86
CA GLU A 588 -22.34 -24.35 -4.94
C GLU A 588 -21.93 -24.86 -3.55
N GLY A 589 -21.92 -23.98 -2.55
CA GLY A 589 -21.60 -24.28 -1.17
C GLY A 589 -21.82 -23.08 -0.25
N GLU A 590 -21.92 -23.37 1.05
CA GLU A 590 -22.09 -22.39 2.11
C GLU A 590 -21.35 -22.83 3.39
N THR A 591 -20.92 -21.84 4.16
CA THR A 591 -20.56 -21.93 5.57
C THR A 591 -21.56 -21.09 6.36
N ASP A 592 -21.43 -21.06 7.69
CA ASP A 592 -22.25 -20.18 8.54
C ASP A 592 -22.11 -18.68 8.19
N TYR A 593 -21.08 -18.29 7.43
CA TYR A 593 -20.74 -16.88 7.18
C TYR A 593 -20.57 -16.52 5.70
N MET A 594 -20.40 -17.48 4.80
CA MET A 594 -20.05 -17.22 3.40
C MET A 594 -20.74 -18.18 2.44
N TYR A 595 -20.96 -17.69 1.21
CA TYR A 595 -21.54 -18.44 0.10
C TYR A 595 -20.56 -18.50 -1.08
N ALA A 596 -20.48 -19.67 -1.71
CA ALA A 596 -19.87 -19.82 -3.03
C ALA A 596 -20.94 -19.79 -4.12
N ILE A 597 -20.87 -18.77 -4.97
CA ILE A 597 -21.81 -18.57 -6.06
C ILE A 597 -21.08 -18.69 -7.38
N SER A 598 -21.64 -19.47 -8.30
CA SER A 598 -21.09 -19.68 -9.64
C SER A 598 -22.01 -19.17 -10.75
N HIS A 599 -21.40 -18.85 -11.89
CA HIS A 599 -22.08 -18.49 -13.13
C HIS A 599 -21.36 -19.10 -14.34
N GLU A 600 -22.09 -19.77 -15.23
CA GLU A 600 -21.56 -20.25 -16.51
C GLU A 600 -21.54 -19.12 -17.55
N CYS A 601 -20.34 -18.65 -17.87
CA CYS A 601 -20.09 -17.66 -18.92
C CYS A 601 -19.77 -18.35 -20.24
N VAL A 602 -20.51 -18.06 -21.31
CA VAL A 602 -20.19 -18.54 -22.67
C VAL A 602 -19.50 -17.41 -23.45
N SER A 603 -18.19 -17.52 -23.62
CA SER A 603 -17.44 -16.61 -24.50
C SER A 603 -17.42 -17.14 -25.94
N LYS A 604 -17.70 -16.26 -26.91
CA LYS A 604 -17.60 -16.57 -28.34
C LYS A 604 -16.27 -16.04 -28.87
N LYS A 605 -15.41 -16.91 -29.40
CA LYS A 605 -14.18 -16.54 -30.14
C LYS A 605 -14.35 -16.85 -31.63
N LEU A 606 -13.52 -16.22 -32.48
CA LEU A 606 -13.52 -16.36 -33.96
C LEU A 606 -14.93 -16.21 -34.58
N PHE A 607 -15.46 -14.99 -34.64
CA PHE A 607 -16.75 -14.69 -35.31
C PHE A 607 -17.95 -15.57 -34.88
N GLY A 608 -17.90 -16.19 -33.69
CA GLY A 608 -18.98 -17.03 -33.14
C GLY A 608 -18.85 -18.53 -33.39
N PHE A 609 -17.80 -18.99 -34.08
CA PHE A 609 -17.61 -20.42 -34.40
C PHE A 609 -17.07 -21.24 -33.23
N ILE A 610 -16.37 -20.62 -32.26
CA ILE A 610 -15.81 -21.31 -31.10
C ILE A 610 -16.48 -20.78 -29.84
N LYS A 611 -17.23 -21.65 -29.13
CA LYS A 611 -17.80 -21.36 -27.81
C LYS A 611 -16.87 -21.92 -26.74
N LYS A 612 -16.29 -21.05 -25.91
CA LYS A 612 -15.56 -21.47 -24.71
C LYS A 612 -16.45 -21.19 -23.49
N LYS A 613 -16.88 -22.26 -22.84
CA LYS A 613 -17.58 -22.20 -21.55
C LYS A 613 -16.54 -21.98 -20.45
N ASN A 614 -16.74 -20.94 -19.66
CA ASN A 614 -15.94 -20.62 -18.49
C ASN A 614 -16.87 -20.50 -17.28
N LYS A 615 -16.47 -21.05 -16.14
CA LYS A 615 -17.23 -20.90 -14.89
C LYS A 615 -16.60 -19.81 -14.04
N ALA A 616 -17.36 -18.77 -13.72
CA ALA A 616 -16.96 -17.76 -12.75
C ALA A 616 -17.45 -18.18 -11.36
N VAL A 617 -16.62 -17.99 -10.34
CA VAL A 617 -16.93 -18.26 -8.94
C VAL A 617 -16.69 -16.98 -8.13
N ARG A 618 -17.61 -16.69 -7.22
CA ARG A 618 -17.55 -15.59 -6.25
C ARG A 618 -17.76 -16.17 -4.86
N ILE A 619 -16.86 -15.83 -3.94
CA ILE A 619 -17.08 -16.05 -2.50
C ILE A 619 -17.57 -14.73 -1.93
N ILE A 620 -18.72 -14.74 -1.26
CA ILE A 620 -19.35 -13.56 -0.69
C ILE A 620 -19.74 -13.86 0.76
N ASP A 621 -19.52 -12.92 1.66
CA ASP A 621 -19.95 -13.05 3.05
C ASP A 621 -21.42 -12.63 3.26
N ASN A 622 -21.93 -12.91 4.45
CA ASN A 622 -23.27 -12.51 4.89
C ASN A 622 -23.50 -10.98 4.95
N GLU A 623 -22.44 -10.16 4.88
CA GLU A 623 -22.52 -8.69 4.78
C GLU A 623 -22.60 -8.20 3.32
N GLY A 624 -22.49 -9.09 2.33
CA GLY A 624 -22.50 -8.74 0.91
C GLY A 624 -21.14 -8.34 0.34
N VAL A 625 -20.04 -8.62 1.04
CA VAL A 625 -18.68 -8.35 0.56
C VAL A 625 -18.17 -9.56 -0.21
N ILE A 626 -17.87 -9.37 -1.49
CA ILE A 626 -17.24 -10.40 -2.31
C ILE A 626 -15.78 -10.54 -1.87
N ARG A 627 -15.43 -11.63 -1.17
CA ARG A 627 -14.09 -11.91 -0.64
C ARG A 627 -13.14 -12.54 -1.64
N LEU A 628 -13.66 -13.19 -2.68
CA LEU A 628 -12.85 -13.85 -3.71
C LEU A 628 -13.53 -13.77 -5.08
N GLN A 629 -12.73 -13.50 -6.11
CA GLN A 629 -13.19 -13.48 -7.50
C GLN A 629 -12.31 -14.37 -8.36
N LYS A 630 -12.87 -15.47 -8.88
CA LYS A 630 -12.13 -16.33 -9.81
C LYS A 630 -12.93 -16.58 -11.07
N ASN A 631 -12.26 -16.42 -12.20
CA ASN A 631 -12.74 -16.86 -13.50
C ASN A 631 -12.08 -18.21 -13.81
N ASN A 632 -12.78 -19.07 -14.57
CA ASN A 632 -12.31 -20.42 -14.88
C ASN A 632 -12.03 -21.25 -13.61
N ALA A 633 -12.97 -21.19 -12.67
CA ALA A 633 -12.87 -21.84 -11.38
C ALA A 633 -13.99 -22.86 -11.17
N LEU A 634 -13.66 -23.92 -10.45
CA LEU A 634 -14.58 -24.89 -9.90
C LEU A 634 -14.67 -24.67 -8.40
N CYS A 635 -15.82 -25.01 -7.81
CA CYS A 635 -15.97 -25.03 -6.37
C CYS A 635 -16.89 -26.19 -5.95
N LEU A 636 -16.68 -26.65 -4.72
CA LEU A 636 -17.32 -27.83 -4.16
C LEU A 636 -17.54 -27.64 -2.66
N GLN A 637 -18.75 -27.96 -2.16
CA GLN A 637 -19.01 -28.12 -0.74
C GLN A 637 -18.35 -29.40 -0.21
N ALA A 638 -17.62 -29.30 0.90
CA ALA A 638 -16.99 -30.41 1.59
C ALA A 638 -17.13 -30.25 3.11
N THR A 639 -16.50 -31.15 3.87
CA THR A 639 -16.32 -31.03 5.32
C THR A 639 -14.85 -31.20 5.68
N VAL A 640 -14.46 -30.77 6.88
CA VAL A 640 -13.08 -31.01 7.39
C VAL A 640 -12.72 -32.50 7.36
N GLY A 641 -13.66 -33.42 7.60
CA GLY A 641 -13.40 -34.85 7.60
C GLY A 641 -13.13 -35.45 6.22
N ASN A 642 -13.62 -34.85 5.13
CA ASN A 642 -13.46 -35.37 3.76
C ASN A 642 -12.68 -34.42 2.83
N PHE A 643 -12.06 -33.37 3.37
CA PHE A 643 -11.44 -32.31 2.58
C PHE A 643 -10.35 -32.84 1.64
N ASP A 644 -9.49 -33.75 2.10
CA ASP A 644 -8.33 -34.25 1.32
C ASP A 644 -8.81 -34.98 0.06
N ALA A 645 -9.77 -35.90 0.22
CA ALA A 645 -10.36 -36.62 -0.90
C ALA A 645 -11.10 -35.67 -1.86
N SER A 646 -11.87 -34.72 -1.32
CA SER A 646 -12.64 -33.74 -2.10
C SER A 646 -11.72 -32.80 -2.89
N LEU A 647 -10.63 -32.35 -2.27
CA LEU A 647 -9.64 -31.47 -2.89
C LEU A 647 -8.91 -32.19 -4.02
N ARG A 648 -8.44 -33.43 -3.79
CA ARG A 648 -7.78 -34.23 -4.83
C ARG A 648 -8.70 -34.45 -6.03
N SER A 649 -9.97 -34.81 -5.79
CA SER A 649 -10.97 -34.95 -6.86
C SER A 649 -11.17 -33.65 -7.63
N LEU A 650 -11.28 -32.51 -6.95
CA LEU A 650 -11.50 -31.21 -7.59
C LEU A 650 -10.27 -30.76 -8.41
N MET A 651 -9.07 -31.12 -7.97
CA MET A 651 -7.82 -30.84 -8.70
C MET A 651 -7.70 -31.66 -9.99
N GLU A 652 -8.10 -32.94 -9.99
CA GLU A 652 -8.07 -33.80 -11.19
C GLU A 652 -8.83 -33.18 -12.39
N GLU A 653 -9.88 -32.40 -12.13
CA GLU A 653 -10.67 -31.72 -13.17
C GLU A 653 -9.99 -30.47 -13.76
N VAL A 654 -9.03 -29.87 -13.04
CA VAL A 654 -8.47 -28.55 -13.37
C VAL A 654 -7.00 -28.62 -13.80
N VAL A 655 -6.24 -29.56 -13.25
CA VAL A 655 -4.80 -29.73 -13.51
C VAL A 655 -4.57 -29.91 -15.01
N VAL A 656 -3.71 -29.06 -15.57
CA VAL A 656 -3.29 -29.14 -16.97
C VAL A 656 -1.92 -29.81 -17.00
N TYR A 657 -1.84 -30.97 -17.65
CA TYR A 657 -0.57 -31.64 -17.93
C TYR A 657 0.00 -31.06 -19.23
N GLY A 658 1.14 -30.39 -19.15
CA GLY A 658 1.85 -29.82 -20.30
C GLY A 658 3.28 -30.32 -20.42
N ASP A 659 3.91 -30.02 -21.55
CA ASP A 659 5.28 -30.47 -21.89
C ASP A 659 6.37 -29.88 -20.96
N GLY A 660 6.04 -28.84 -20.18
CA GLY A 660 6.90 -28.19 -19.19
C GLY A 660 6.69 -28.62 -17.73
N GLY A 661 5.84 -29.61 -17.48
CA GLY A 661 5.48 -30.08 -16.13
C GLY A 661 4.02 -29.84 -15.76
N THR A 662 3.67 -30.17 -14.52
CA THR A 662 2.32 -29.98 -13.96
C THR A 662 2.20 -28.56 -13.39
N GLU A 663 1.35 -27.72 -13.97
CA GLU A 663 1.04 -26.41 -13.37
C GLU A 663 -0.04 -26.58 -12.31
N MET A 664 0.31 -26.29 -11.05
CA MET A 664 -0.65 -26.37 -9.95
C MET A 664 -1.70 -25.27 -10.05
N PRO A 665 -2.99 -25.59 -9.91
CA PRO A 665 -4.04 -24.59 -9.89
C PRO A 665 -3.96 -23.72 -8.62
N ASN A 666 -4.62 -22.57 -8.63
CA ASN A 666 -4.82 -21.79 -7.40
C ASN A 666 -5.91 -22.46 -6.58
N ILE A 667 -5.67 -22.63 -5.28
CA ILE A 667 -6.53 -23.38 -4.37
C ILE A 667 -6.88 -22.50 -3.18
N TYR A 668 -8.16 -22.50 -2.82
CA TYR A 668 -8.67 -21.77 -1.68
C TYR A 668 -9.60 -22.67 -0.86
N ILE A 669 -9.53 -22.54 0.47
CA ILE A 669 -10.41 -23.23 1.40
C ILE A 669 -11.15 -22.16 2.21
N ILE A 670 -12.48 -22.17 2.17
CA ILE A 670 -13.31 -21.29 2.97
C ILE A 670 -13.83 -22.11 4.14
N CYS A 671 -13.58 -21.64 5.36
CA CYS A 671 -13.99 -22.32 6.58
C CYS A 671 -14.42 -21.29 7.63
N GLY A 672 -15.68 -21.38 8.08
CA GLY A 672 -16.26 -20.33 8.91
C GLY A 672 -16.15 -18.96 8.21
N LYS A 673 -15.46 -18.01 8.88
CA LYS A 673 -15.16 -16.65 8.36
C LYS A 673 -13.84 -16.55 7.60
N ARG A 674 -13.03 -17.62 7.58
CA ARG A 674 -11.66 -17.59 7.07
C ARG A 674 -11.61 -17.99 5.61
N LEU A 675 -10.85 -17.24 4.81
CA LEU A 675 -10.44 -17.61 3.46
C LEU A 675 -8.96 -17.98 3.50
N ILE A 676 -8.69 -19.28 3.42
CA ILE A 676 -7.33 -19.82 3.40
C ILE A 676 -6.88 -19.88 1.94
N ASP A 677 -5.89 -19.07 1.59
CA ASP A 677 -5.26 -19.07 0.27
C ASP A 677 -4.05 -20.00 0.26
N LEU A 678 -4.15 -21.08 -0.52
CA LEU A 678 -3.08 -22.07 -0.75
C LEU A 678 -2.48 -21.94 -2.16
N SER A 679 -2.78 -20.86 -2.86
CA SER A 679 -2.17 -20.55 -4.14
C SER A 679 -0.68 -20.22 -3.97
N GLY A 680 0.12 -20.65 -4.95
CA GLY A 680 1.57 -20.47 -4.94
C GLY A 680 2.36 -21.72 -4.50
N LEU A 681 1.71 -22.66 -3.80
CA LEU A 681 2.31 -23.96 -3.47
C LEU A 681 2.52 -24.82 -4.72
N GLN A 682 3.50 -25.72 -4.66
CA GLN A 682 4.04 -26.39 -5.85
C GLN A 682 3.73 -27.88 -5.93
N SER A 683 3.34 -28.49 -4.81
CA SER A 683 2.93 -29.90 -4.77
C SER A 683 1.62 -30.08 -4.02
N VAL A 684 0.89 -31.14 -4.38
CA VAL A 684 -0.34 -31.52 -3.68
C VAL A 684 -0.07 -31.78 -2.20
N ASP A 685 1.07 -32.38 -1.88
CA ASP A 685 1.40 -32.71 -0.49
C ASP A 685 1.69 -31.45 0.33
N GLN A 686 2.39 -30.45 -0.22
CA GLN A 686 2.53 -29.13 0.42
C GLN A 686 1.17 -28.48 0.68
N ILE A 687 0.26 -28.51 -0.31
CA ILE A 687 -1.09 -27.94 -0.20
C ILE A 687 -1.86 -28.66 0.91
N VAL A 688 -1.89 -29.99 0.89
CA VAL A 688 -2.63 -30.80 1.85
C VAL A 688 -2.06 -30.63 3.26
N SER A 689 -0.74 -30.58 3.42
CA SER A 689 -0.10 -30.41 4.74
C SER A 689 -0.37 -29.04 5.33
N LEU A 690 -0.27 -27.97 4.54
CA LEU A 690 -0.64 -26.64 5.01
C LEU A 690 -2.14 -26.55 5.31
N ALA A 691 -2.99 -27.11 4.44
CA ALA A 691 -4.44 -27.17 4.68
C ALA A 691 -4.77 -27.87 6.01
N LYS A 692 -4.12 -29.01 6.32
CA LYS A 692 -4.29 -29.73 7.58
C LYS A 692 -3.95 -28.89 8.79
N VAL A 693 -2.87 -28.09 8.71
CA VAL A 693 -2.50 -27.15 9.78
C VAL A 693 -3.59 -26.08 9.95
N GLU A 694 -4.11 -25.54 8.86
CA GLU A 694 -5.09 -24.43 8.91
C GLU A 694 -6.47 -24.82 9.43
N ILE A 695 -6.91 -26.05 9.14
CA ILE A 695 -8.19 -26.60 9.60
C ILE A 695 -8.06 -27.42 10.90
N ASN A 696 -6.86 -27.49 11.47
CA ASN A 696 -6.62 -28.22 12.70
C ASN A 696 -7.43 -27.63 13.86
N GLY A 697 -7.98 -28.50 14.72
CA GLY A 697 -8.82 -28.09 15.86
C GLY A 697 -10.30 -27.87 15.51
N LEU A 698 -10.69 -27.95 14.24
CA LEU A 698 -12.09 -27.89 13.82
C LEU A 698 -12.77 -29.26 13.87
N SER A 699 -14.11 -29.25 13.99
CA SER A 699 -14.93 -30.46 13.94
C SER A 699 -14.82 -31.13 12.58
N SER A 700 -14.75 -32.46 12.53
CA SER A 700 -14.74 -33.21 11.27
C SER A 700 -15.99 -33.03 10.40
N HIS A 701 -17.08 -32.55 11.00
CA HIS A 701 -18.35 -32.26 10.32
C HIS A 701 -18.50 -30.78 9.93
N GLU A 702 -17.54 -29.93 10.31
CA GLU A 702 -17.55 -28.52 9.98
C GLU A 702 -17.62 -28.32 8.45
N PRO A 703 -18.60 -27.56 7.93
CA PRO A 703 -18.73 -27.31 6.51
C PRO A 703 -17.59 -26.42 6.01
N ILE A 704 -17.01 -26.81 4.87
CA ILE A 704 -16.01 -26.01 4.16
C ILE A 704 -16.34 -25.92 2.68
N ILE A 705 -15.82 -24.89 2.02
CA ILE A 705 -15.91 -24.75 0.57
C ILE A 705 -14.51 -24.84 -0.02
N LEU A 706 -14.33 -25.67 -1.02
CA LEU A 706 -13.11 -25.77 -1.81
C LEU A 706 -13.28 -25.01 -3.11
N VAL A 707 -12.33 -24.15 -3.46
CA VAL A 707 -12.30 -23.44 -4.75
C VAL A 707 -10.98 -23.73 -5.44
N VAL A 708 -11.04 -24.14 -6.70
CA VAL A 708 -9.87 -24.42 -7.54
C VAL A 708 -10.01 -23.67 -8.84
N SER A 709 -9.02 -22.83 -9.18
CA SER A 709 -9.02 -22.04 -10.42
C SER A 709 -7.76 -22.27 -11.22
N LYS A 710 -7.88 -22.28 -12.55
CA LYS A 710 -6.69 -22.30 -13.42
C LYS A 710 -5.86 -21.04 -13.22
N ARG A 711 -4.54 -21.18 -13.23
CA ARG A 711 -3.66 -20.02 -13.43
C ARG A 711 -3.92 -19.51 -14.85
N MET A 712 -4.24 -18.22 -14.97
CA MET A 712 -4.38 -17.62 -16.29
C MET A 712 -2.97 -17.43 -16.85
N GLU A 713 -2.69 -18.02 -18.03
CA GLU A 713 -1.53 -17.65 -18.84
C GLU A 713 -1.58 -16.13 -19.07
N GLY A 714 -0.51 -15.43 -18.70
CA GLY A 714 -0.39 -13.97 -18.82
C GLY A 714 -0.26 -13.47 -20.25
#